data_AF-A0A8H8N6R7-F1
#
_entry.id   AF-A0A8H8N6R7-F1
#
_cell.length_a   1.000
_cell.length_b   1.000
_cell.length_c   1.000
_cell.angle_alpha   90.00
_cell.angle_beta   90.00
_cell.angle_gamma   90.00
#
_symmetry.space_group_name_H-M   'P 1'
#
loop_
_entity.id
_entity.type
_entity.pdbx_description
1 polymer ?
#
loop_
_entity_poly.entity_id
_entity_poly.type
_entity_poly.pdbx_seq_one_letter_code
_entity_poly.pdbx_strand_id
1 'polypeptide(L)'
;MTGVDKLHAEGYFGKGIIIGIIDTGIDYTHPDLGSGIGPNYKVIGGYDLVGDDYTGAPDTPPPKPDNDPLDKCNGHGTEIAGIIGANPNRFNFSGVAYEASINAYRVFGCTGTASDEIVVQALERAYADGNDIITLSLGRPQGWSISATTVVASRIADQGKVVTVAAGNGGDFGAWYVSSPSSGVSVISVGSVDSTAVTFQNATTSNGRHITYSSFFPFNGTSLPIYATSTNTSIVDDACDPLPSSTPNLANYLVVMRRGTCDNTQKLANAAAFGAKISLIYDNLDRSIGSTIVDNYTAALISQEDGIYLIKEGIPANITVTFGDHPFLYSFPTGGLVSYYSSYGPTYDMYFKPSLSAPGHNILSTAPTNMGSYIVDSGTSMSTPLVAGAAALWLQVKGKTAENAKIVRAAFQNTASFIPFSKENNSLLETAAHTGAGLIQVYDAVHAMANMFPAEILLNDTTNFNGSQIVTINNGGQKTVTYNLVHIPTGTAATISGNNPLGGPLQLVDKFASVSIVPSTVVIPAGSSAQVTLAFKPPAGVEAGTFPIYSGFIQAKGDDGSTFHSSYLGVAAPLRDMKVIDNTDLYMGVKLPLIADKNGNPVNETNIFTMQGNNTPQCIWQLLAGSPKLRIDLIDSKSNFTSYQDRQFDEVPTLGILYASDYANRNSFVGASDGNGYDNQVLEKFQNGTQIPDGSYRLLLRAAKIASNLTEERSYEAWTSPEVSIKRP
;
A
#
# COMPACT_ATOMS: atom_id res chain seq x y z
N MET A 1 2.29 -19.43 -7.00
CA MET A 1 1.98 -18.99 -5.63
C MET A 1 0.49 -19.03 -5.31
N THR A 2 -0.40 -18.70 -6.25
CA THR A 2 -1.83 -18.46 -5.99
C THR A 2 -2.77 -19.48 -6.65
N GLY A 3 -2.24 -20.41 -7.46
CA GLY A 3 -3.03 -21.43 -8.16
C GLY A 3 -3.73 -20.97 -9.44
N VAL A 4 -3.46 -19.76 -9.94
CA VAL A 4 -4.02 -19.23 -11.20
C VAL A 4 -3.66 -20.13 -12.40
N ASP A 5 -2.44 -20.64 -12.46
CA ASP A 5 -1.94 -21.55 -13.48
C ASP A 5 -2.77 -22.84 -13.58
N LYS A 6 -3.25 -23.35 -12.45
CA LYS A 6 -4.13 -24.52 -12.41
C LYS A 6 -5.51 -24.22 -13.02
N LEU A 7 -6.07 -23.04 -12.77
CA LEU A 7 -7.34 -22.61 -13.38
C LEU A 7 -7.20 -22.37 -14.89
N HIS A 8 -6.06 -21.82 -15.32
CA HIS A 8 -5.74 -21.68 -16.73
C HIS A 8 -5.67 -23.05 -17.42
N ALA A 9 -5.08 -24.06 -16.77
CA ALA A 9 -5.07 -25.43 -17.28
C ALA A 9 -6.48 -26.05 -17.42
N GLU A 10 -7.46 -25.56 -16.66
CA GLU A 10 -8.87 -25.97 -16.74
C GLU A 10 -9.69 -25.15 -17.77
N GLY A 11 -9.07 -24.15 -18.42
CA GLY A 11 -9.73 -23.34 -19.45
C GLY A 11 -10.44 -22.09 -18.93
N TYR A 12 -10.17 -21.68 -17.69
CA TYR A 12 -10.71 -20.44 -17.12
C TYR A 12 -9.73 -19.29 -17.31
N PHE A 13 -10.13 -18.28 -18.10
CA PHE A 13 -9.29 -17.15 -18.50
C PHE A 13 -9.96 -15.79 -18.29
N GLY A 14 -11.13 -15.72 -17.65
CA GLY A 14 -11.88 -14.50 -17.36
C GLY A 14 -12.88 -14.08 -18.45
N LYS A 15 -13.15 -14.96 -19.43
CA LYS A 15 -14.04 -14.67 -20.55
C LYS A 15 -15.44 -14.22 -20.10
N GLY A 16 -15.92 -13.11 -20.67
CA GLY A 16 -17.26 -12.56 -20.43
C GLY A 16 -17.39 -11.69 -19.18
N ILE A 17 -16.27 -11.45 -18.49
CA ILE A 17 -16.17 -10.51 -17.37
C ILE A 17 -15.59 -9.18 -17.87
N ILE A 18 -16.15 -8.07 -17.39
CA ILE A 18 -15.68 -6.72 -17.70
C ILE A 18 -15.04 -6.11 -16.46
N ILE A 19 -13.79 -5.63 -16.58
CA ILE A 19 -13.00 -5.05 -15.50
C ILE A 19 -12.69 -3.59 -15.81
N GLY A 20 -13.13 -2.68 -14.94
CA GLY A 20 -12.81 -1.26 -15.01
C GLY A 20 -11.55 -0.94 -14.21
N ILE A 21 -10.55 -0.34 -14.85
CA ILE A 21 -9.30 0.08 -14.22
C ILE A 21 -9.34 1.61 -14.03
N ILE A 22 -9.33 2.08 -12.78
CA ILE A 22 -9.22 3.51 -12.46
C ILE A 22 -7.78 3.80 -12.08
N ASP A 23 -7.05 4.47 -12.98
CA ASP A 23 -5.60 4.64 -12.88
C ASP A 23 -5.10 5.83 -13.75
N THR A 24 -3.84 5.82 -14.18
CA THR A 24 -3.21 6.85 -15.02
C THR A 24 -3.61 6.80 -16.50
N GLY A 25 -4.43 5.82 -16.88
CA GLY A 25 -4.75 5.47 -18.27
C GLY A 25 -4.02 4.21 -18.73
N ILE A 26 -4.20 3.82 -19.99
CA ILE A 26 -3.61 2.57 -20.54
C ILE A 26 -3.05 2.84 -21.94
N ASP A 27 -1.82 2.38 -22.21
CA ASP A 27 -1.34 2.21 -23.59
C ASP A 27 -2.05 1.01 -24.24
N TYR A 28 -3.32 1.21 -24.63
CA TYR A 28 -4.11 0.17 -25.30
C TYR A 28 -3.54 -0.21 -26.67
N THR A 29 -2.56 0.54 -27.20
CA THR A 29 -1.84 0.19 -28.43
C THR A 29 -0.78 -0.90 -28.21
N HIS A 30 -0.50 -1.25 -26.95
CA HIS A 30 0.43 -2.31 -26.60
C HIS A 30 -0.01 -3.68 -27.18
N PRO A 31 0.90 -4.44 -27.82
CA PRO A 31 0.57 -5.74 -28.44
C PRO A 31 -0.11 -6.74 -27.50
N ASP A 32 0.42 -6.87 -26.29
CA ASP A 32 -0.13 -7.81 -25.30
C ASP A 32 -1.46 -7.34 -24.69
N LEU A 33 -1.85 -6.08 -24.90
CA LEU A 33 -3.13 -5.52 -24.47
C LEU A 33 -4.14 -5.42 -25.62
N GLY A 34 -3.87 -6.06 -26.76
CA GLY A 34 -4.81 -6.20 -27.87
C GLY A 34 -4.63 -5.20 -29.01
N SER A 35 -3.63 -4.30 -28.96
CA SER A 35 -3.30 -3.37 -30.06
C SER A 35 -4.42 -2.45 -30.52
N GLY A 36 -5.31 -2.03 -29.63
CA GLY A 36 -6.35 -1.07 -29.95
C GLY A 36 -7.41 -0.94 -28.86
N ILE A 37 -8.35 -0.02 -29.10
CA ILE A 37 -9.48 0.28 -28.22
C ILE A 37 -10.80 0.16 -29.00
N GLY A 38 -11.83 -0.38 -28.36
CA GLY A 38 -13.18 -0.50 -28.90
C GLY A 38 -13.75 -1.92 -28.78
N PRO A 39 -14.99 -2.15 -29.22
CA PRO A 39 -15.75 -3.37 -28.88
C PRO A 39 -15.14 -4.69 -29.40
N ASN A 40 -14.21 -4.63 -30.35
CA ASN A 40 -13.51 -5.79 -30.91
C ASN A 40 -12.11 -6.01 -30.33
N TYR A 41 -11.69 -5.17 -29.37
CA TYR A 41 -10.40 -5.22 -28.72
C TYR A 41 -10.53 -5.71 -27.28
N LYS A 42 -9.39 -5.98 -26.62
CA LYS A 42 -9.36 -6.31 -25.20
C LYS A 42 -9.74 -5.11 -24.34
N VAL A 43 -9.16 -3.95 -24.64
CA VAL A 43 -9.59 -2.67 -24.07
C VAL A 43 -10.82 -2.23 -24.86
N ILE A 44 -12.01 -2.42 -24.29
CA ILE A 44 -13.27 -2.23 -25.00
C ILE A 44 -13.75 -0.78 -25.00
N GLY A 45 -13.20 0.05 -24.11
CA GLY A 45 -13.58 1.46 -23.96
C GLY A 45 -12.89 2.09 -22.76
N GLY A 46 -13.38 3.27 -22.38
CA GLY A 46 -12.85 4.04 -21.27
C GLY A 46 -13.17 5.52 -21.37
N TYR A 47 -12.59 6.30 -20.46
CA TYR A 47 -12.77 7.75 -20.40
C TYR A 47 -11.57 8.40 -19.70
N ASP A 48 -11.10 9.53 -20.24
CA ASP A 48 -10.13 10.39 -19.56
C ASP A 48 -10.89 11.49 -18.83
N LEU A 49 -10.70 11.57 -17.51
CA LEU A 49 -11.34 12.58 -16.68
C LEU A 49 -10.50 13.86 -16.58
N VAL A 50 -9.23 13.85 -16.99
CA VAL A 50 -8.26 14.86 -16.57
C VAL A 50 -7.32 15.38 -17.66
N GLY A 51 -6.88 14.55 -18.61
CA GLY A 51 -5.87 14.93 -19.61
C GLY A 51 -4.43 15.01 -19.06
N ASP A 52 -3.46 15.09 -19.98
CA ASP A 52 -2.02 15.01 -19.68
C ASP A 52 -1.49 16.08 -18.72
N ASP A 53 -1.96 17.33 -18.86
CA ASP A 53 -1.47 18.50 -18.12
C ASP A 53 -2.03 18.60 -16.69
N TYR A 54 -2.95 17.71 -16.30
CA TYR A 54 -3.55 17.74 -14.97
C TYR A 54 -2.57 17.27 -13.91
N THR A 55 -2.42 18.05 -12.84
CA THR A 55 -1.54 17.70 -11.71
C THR A 55 -2.29 17.55 -10.38
N GLY A 56 -3.56 17.94 -10.33
CA GLY A 56 -4.38 17.97 -9.11
C GLY A 56 -3.91 18.97 -8.04
N ALA A 57 -2.92 19.82 -8.32
CA ALA A 57 -2.45 20.85 -7.40
C ALA A 57 -3.18 22.20 -7.61
N PRO A 58 -3.23 23.07 -6.57
CA PRO A 58 -3.75 24.44 -6.73
C PRO A 58 -3.00 25.22 -7.82
N ASP A 59 -3.70 26.14 -8.49
CA ASP A 59 -3.16 27.01 -9.56
C ASP A 59 -2.57 26.26 -10.77
N THR A 60 -2.95 25.00 -10.98
CA THR A 60 -2.55 24.19 -12.14
C THR A 60 -3.69 24.05 -13.17
N PRO A 61 -3.42 23.57 -14.40
CA PRO A 61 -4.45 23.43 -15.43
C PRO A 61 -5.66 22.63 -14.93
N PRO A 62 -6.90 23.08 -15.24
CA PRO A 62 -8.10 22.33 -14.88
C PRO A 62 -8.16 20.99 -15.63
N PRO A 63 -8.92 20.00 -15.13
CA PRO A 63 -9.12 18.74 -15.84
C PRO A 63 -9.72 18.99 -17.22
N LYS A 64 -9.31 18.17 -18.20
CA LYS A 64 -9.68 18.27 -19.61
C LYS A 64 -10.25 16.94 -20.10
N PRO A 65 -11.51 16.59 -19.73
CA PRO A 65 -12.05 15.28 -19.98
C PRO A 65 -12.28 14.99 -21.47
N ASP A 66 -12.01 13.76 -21.89
CA ASP A 66 -12.32 13.26 -23.23
C ASP A 66 -12.50 11.72 -23.24
N ASN A 67 -12.73 11.13 -24.42
CA ASN A 67 -13.00 9.70 -24.57
C ASN A 67 -11.75 8.85 -24.80
N ASP A 68 -10.55 9.42 -24.72
CA ASP A 68 -9.29 8.75 -25.01
C ASP A 68 -8.45 8.55 -23.72
N PRO A 69 -8.55 7.39 -23.06
CA PRO A 69 -7.82 7.10 -21.83
C PRO A 69 -6.36 6.70 -22.08
N LEU A 70 -5.79 7.04 -23.24
CA LEU A 70 -4.43 6.68 -23.62
C LEU A 70 -3.41 7.28 -22.64
N ASP A 71 -2.51 6.44 -22.13
CA ASP A 71 -1.36 6.87 -21.33
C ASP A 71 -0.06 6.41 -22.00
N LYS A 72 0.79 7.39 -22.35
CA LYS A 72 2.14 7.16 -22.88
C LYS A 72 3.22 7.94 -22.11
N CYS A 73 2.90 8.42 -20.91
CA CYS A 73 3.80 9.31 -20.17
C CYS A 73 4.01 8.88 -18.72
N ASN A 74 2.99 8.31 -18.05
CA ASN A 74 3.11 7.80 -16.69
C ASN A 74 3.33 6.29 -16.71
N GLY A 75 2.39 5.55 -17.29
CA GLY A 75 2.51 4.12 -17.57
C GLY A 75 1.95 3.19 -16.50
N HIS A 76 1.73 3.65 -15.26
CA HIS A 76 1.29 2.79 -14.16
C HIS A 76 0.00 2.01 -14.48
N GLY A 77 -1.02 2.64 -15.07
CA GLY A 77 -2.25 1.93 -15.46
C GLY A 77 -2.05 0.88 -16.57
N THR A 78 -1.02 1.02 -17.40
CA THR A 78 -0.61 -0.02 -18.37
C THR A 78 -0.02 -1.23 -17.65
N GLU A 79 0.70 -1.03 -16.55
CA GLU A 79 1.21 -2.09 -15.70
C GLU A 79 0.08 -2.84 -15.01
N ILE A 80 -0.92 -2.12 -14.50
CA ILE A 80 -2.11 -2.72 -13.88
C ILE A 80 -2.87 -3.56 -14.92
N ALA A 81 -3.03 -3.03 -16.13
CA ALA A 81 -3.69 -3.73 -17.23
C ALA A 81 -2.95 -5.02 -17.64
N GLY A 82 -1.62 -5.03 -17.60
CA GLY A 82 -0.81 -6.21 -17.92
C GLY A 82 -1.01 -7.35 -16.93
N ILE A 83 -1.04 -7.06 -15.62
CA ILE A 83 -1.25 -8.05 -14.57
C ILE A 83 -2.64 -8.71 -14.70
N ILE A 84 -3.64 -7.94 -15.13
CA ILE A 84 -5.00 -8.44 -15.35
C ILE A 84 -5.09 -9.21 -16.67
N GLY A 85 -4.64 -8.60 -17.76
CA GLY A 85 -5.15 -8.89 -19.09
C GLY A 85 -4.10 -9.17 -20.17
N ALA A 86 -2.79 -9.13 -19.88
CA ALA A 86 -1.78 -9.37 -20.90
C ALA A 86 -2.00 -10.74 -21.57
N ASN A 87 -2.02 -10.77 -22.90
CA ASN A 87 -2.04 -12.02 -23.65
C ASN A 87 -0.79 -12.86 -23.32
N PRO A 88 -0.88 -14.21 -23.35
CA PRO A 88 0.29 -15.06 -23.24
C PRO A 88 1.39 -14.64 -24.21
N ASN A 89 2.60 -14.41 -23.71
CA ASN A 89 3.67 -13.80 -24.48
C ASN A 89 5.00 -14.57 -24.39
N ARG A 90 6.04 -14.03 -25.06
CA ARG A 90 7.36 -14.66 -25.17
C ARG A 90 8.11 -14.81 -23.85
N PHE A 91 7.72 -14.07 -22.82
CA PHE A 91 8.30 -14.16 -21.47
C PHE A 91 7.64 -15.26 -20.64
N ASN A 92 6.75 -16.06 -21.26
CA ASN A 92 6.02 -17.14 -20.62
C ASN A 92 5.18 -16.68 -19.43
N PHE A 93 4.67 -15.45 -19.49
CA PHE A 93 3.63 -14.96 -18.59
C PHE A 93 2.39 -14.52 -19.37
N SER A 94 1.29 -14.40 -18.64
CA SER A 94 0.02 -13.83 -19.08
C SER A 94 -0.60 -13.08 -17.91
N GLY A 95 -1.59 -12.22 -18.19
CA GLY A 95 -2.45 -11.67 -17.16
C GLY A 95 -3.30 -12.74 -16.50
N VAL A 96 -3.73 -12.50 -15.26
CA VAL A 96 -4.52 -13.46 -14.48
C VAL A 96 -5.82 -13.85 -15.20
N ALA A 97 -6.46 -12.90 -15.88
CA ALA A 97 -7.73 -13.05 -16.59
C ALA A 97 -7.60 -12.51 -18.03
N TYR A 98 -6.70 -13.09 -18.82
CA TYR A 98 -6.33 -12.56 -20.14
C TYR A 98 -7.42 -12.63 -21.22
N GLU A 99 -8.56 -13.28 -21.00
CA GLU A 99 -9.75 -13.20 -21.87
C GLU A 99 -10.86 -12.27 -21.34
N ALA A 100 -10.63 -11.55 -20.23
CA ALA A 100 -11.54 -10.51 -19.76
C ALA A 100 -11.47 -9.25 -20.63
N SER A 101 -12.56 -8.49 -20.67
CA SER A 101 -12.61 -7.16 -21.29
C SER A 101 -12.23 -6.08 -20.29
N ILE A 102 -11.54 -5.05 -20.74
CA ILE A 102 -11.04 -3.96 -19.90
C ILE A 102 -11.67 -2.62 -20.32
N ASN A 103 -12.14 -1.84 -19.34
CA ASN A 103 -12.40 -0.41 -19.50
C ASN A 103 -11.32 0.39 -18.75
N ALA A 104 -10.83 1.47 -19.37
CA ALA A 104 -9.81 2.33 -18.78
C ALA A 104 -10.40 3.68 -18.30
N TYR A 105 -10.18 4.06 -17.06
CA TYR A 105 -10.62 5.34 -16.50
C TYR A 105 -9.41 6.11 -16.00
N ARG A 106 -9.02 7.14 -16.75
CA ARG A 106 -7.84 7.93 -16.44
C ARG A 106 -8.19 9.06 -15.48
N VAL A 107 -7.54 9.07 -14.31
CA VAL A 107 -7.77 10.05 -13.22
C VAL A 107 -6.51 10.85 -12.84
N PHE A 108 -5.38 10.51 -13.44
CA PHE A 108 -4.11 11.23 -13.29
C PHE A 108 -3.63 11.76 -14.65
N GLY A 109 -3.02 12.96 -14.64
CA GLY A 109 -2.23 13.41 -15.78
C GLY A 109 -0.87 12.72 -15.81
N CYS A 110 0.07 13.24 -16.60
CA CYS A 110 1.42 12.68 -16.69
C CYS A 110 2.22 12.82 -15.40
N THR A 111 1.85 13.78 -14.54
CA THR A 111 2.46 14.01 -13.23
C THR A 111 1.39 14.42 -12.22
N GLY A 112 1.75 14.47 -10.93
CA GLY A 112 0.87 15.00 -9.88
C GLY A 112 -0.05 13.95 -9.26
N THR A 113 -1.23 14.39 -8.81
CA THR A 113 -2.15 13.59 -7.98
C THR A 113 -3.59 13.69 -8.49
N ALA A 114 -4.46 12.79 -8.02
CA ALA A 114 -5.90 12.85 -8.25
C ALA A 114 -6.61 13.38 -6.99
N SER A 115 -7.66 14.17 -7.21
CA SER A 115 -8.59 14.60 -6.15
C SER A 115 -9.66 13.53 -5.87
N ASP A 116 -10.20 13.53 -4.66
CA ASP A 116 -11.31 12.63 -4.29
C ASP A 116 -12.53 12.82 -5.22
N GLU A 117 -12.79 14.03 -5.68
CA GLU A 117 -13.90 14.36 -6.59
C GLU A 117 -13.75 13.64 -7.94
N ILE A 118 -12.56 13.63 -8.53
CA ILE A 118 -12.28 12.93 -9.80
C ILE A 118 -12.37 11.41 -9.60
N VAL A 119 -11.84 10.89 -8.48
CA VAL A 119 -11.91 9.45 -8.18
C VAL A 119 -13.35 8.99 -7.98
N VAL A 120 -14.18 9.78 -7.29
CA VAL A 120 -15.62 9.50 -7.15
C VAL A 120 -16.33 9.49 -8.51
N GLN A 121 -16.05 10.47 -9.38
CA GLN A 121 -16.62 10.50 -10.74
C GLN A 121 -16.23 9.26 -11.55
N ALA A 122 -14.97 8.82 -11.44
CA ALA A 122 -14.51 7.60 -12.12
C ALA A 122 -15.19 6.33 -11.57
N LEU A 123 -15.38 6.23 -10.25
CA LEU A 123 -16.12 5.13 -9.62
C LEU A 123 -17.58 5.07 -10.11
N GLU A 124 -18.28 6.21 -10.12
CA GLU A 124 -19.66 6.30 -10.59
C GLU A 124 -19.77 5.95 -12.08
N ARG A 125 -18.83 6.43 -12.90
CA ARG A 125 -18.79 6.13 -14.33
C ARG A 125 -18.49 4.65 -14.59
N ALA A 126 -17.50 4.08 -13.92
CA ALA A 126 -17.18 2.67 -14.03
C ALA A 126 -18.35 1.78 -13.59
N TYR A 127 -19.10 2.18 -12.57
CA TYR A 127 -20.34 1.49 -12.21
C TYR A 127 -21.41 1.59 -13.31
N ALA A 128 -21.64 2.80 -13.84
CA ALA A 128 -22.65 3.07 -14.87
C ALA A 128 -22.36 2.36 -16.21
N ASP A 129 -21.09 2.23 -16.58
CA ASP A 129 -20.64 1.52 -17.79
C ASP A 129 -20.77 -0.02 -17.66
N GLY A 130 -21.23 -0.52 -16.51
CA GLY A 130 -21.62 -1.92 -16.34
C GLY A 130 -20.48 -2.87 -16.01
N ASN A 131 -19.32 -2.35 -15.59
CA ASN A 131 -18.19 -3.19 -15.17
C ASN A 131 -18.62 -4.18 -14.07
N ASP A 132 -18.15 -5.43 -14.16
CA ASP A 132 -18.42 -6.47 -13.16
C ASP A 132 -17.47 -6.29 -11.94
N ILE A 133 -16.25 -5.82 -12.23
CA ILE A 133 -15.17 -5.58 -11.29
C ILE A 133 -14.61 -4.18 -11.54
N ILE A 134 -14.33 -3.43 -10.48
CA ILE A 134 -13.65 -2.13 -10.54
C ILE A 134 -12.40 -2.22 -9.67
N THR A 135 -11.24 -1.89 -10.23
CA THR A 135 -9.95 -1.95 -9.53
C THR A 135 -9.30 -0.58 -9.45
N LEU A 136 -8.74 -0.27 -8.29
CA LEU A 136 -8.11 1.01 -7.98
C LEU A 136 -6.73 0.74 -7.35
N SER A 137 -5.66 1.00 -8.10
CA SER A 137 -4.28 0.94 -7.62
C SER A 137 -3.79 2.34 -7.23
N LEU A 138 -4.57 3.00 -6.38
CA LEU A 138 -4.33 4.36 -5.90
C LEU A 138 -4.76 4.50 -4.45
N GLY A 139 -4.26 5.52 -3.77
CA GLY A 139 -4.77 5.91 -2.46
C GLY A 139 -3.90 6.93 -1.76
N ARG A 140 -4.38 7.41 -0.62
CA ARG A 140 -3.65 8.25 0.32
C ARG A 140 -3.81 7.69 1.73
N PRO A 141 -2.79 7.79 2.61
CA PRO A 141 -2.93 7.40 4.01
C PRO A 141 -4.16 8.07 4.63
N GLN A 142 -5.01 7.30 5.31
CA GLN A 142 -6.21 7.83 5.94
C GLN A 142 -6.50 7.16 7.29
N GLY A 143 -6.44 5.83 7.36
CA GLY A 143 -6.73 5.09 8.60
C GLY A 143 -8.20 5.11 9.06
N TRP A 144 -9.11 5.76 8.33
CA TRP A 144 -10.55 5.84 8.61
C TRP A 144 -11.38 5.31 7.43
N SER A 145 -12.56 4.73 7.70
CA SER A 145 -13.42 4.12 6.66
C SER A 145 -14.48 5.04 6.04
N ILE A 146 -14.38 6.36 6.24
CA ILE A 146 -15.49 7.29 6.01
C ILE A 146 -15.27 8.31 4.88
N SER A 147 -14.10 8.35 4.24
CA SER A 147 -13.85 9.32 3.17
C SER A 147 -14.84 9.14 2.02
N ALA A 148 -15.06 10.18 1.23
CA ALA A 148 -16.04 10.15 0.15
C ALA A 148 -15.77 8.99 -0.84
N THR A 149 -14.51 8.84 -1.25
CA THR A 149 -14.06 7.75 -2.13
C THR A 149 -14.31 6.37 -1.51
N THR A 150 -14.04 6.22 -0.21
CA THR A 150 -14.25 4.97 0.54
C THR A 150 -15.72 4.57 0.62
N VAL A 151 -16.59 5.54 0.93
CA VAL A 151 -18.04 5.32 1.06
C VAL A 151 -18.65 4.96 -0.29
N VAL A 152 -18.27 5.66 -1.36
CA VAL A 152 -18.76 5.38 -2.72
C VAL A 152 -18.31 4.00 -3.20
N ALA A 153 -17.02 3.67 -3.03
CA ALA A 153 -16.48 2.37 -3.40
C ALA A 153 -17.19 1.22 -2.66
N SER A 154 -17.45 1.39 -1.35
CA SER A 154 -18.18 0.39 -0.56
C SER A 154 -19.63 0.22 -1.02
N ARG A 155 -20.33 1.33 -1.32
CA ARG A 155 -21.70 1.28 -1.84
C ARG A 155 -21.80 0.57 -3.20
N ILE A 156 -20.81 0.75 -4.07
CA ILE A 156 -20.74 0.02 -5.34
C ILE A 156 -20.55 -1.48 -5.09
N ALA A 157 -19.67 -1.86 -4.16
CA ALA A 157 -19.51 -3.26 -3.78
C ALA A 157 -20.82 -3.85 -3.21
N ASP A 158 -21.53 -3.10 -2.36
CA ASP A 158 -22.83 -3.48 -1.79
C ASP A 158 -23.95 -3.59 -2.84
N GLN A 159 -23.78 -3.00 -4.02
CA GLN A 159 -24.70 -3.17 -5.16
C GLN A 159 -24.39 -4.42 -6.00
N GLY A 160 -23.42 -5.24 -5.59
CA GLY A 160 -23.11 -6.50 -6.25
C GLY A 160 -22.07 -6.38 -7.35
N LYS A 161 -21.13 -5.45 -7.20
CA LYS A 161 -19.89 -5.39 -7.98
C LYS A 161 -18.71 -5.79 -7.09
N VAL A 162 -17.62 -6.25 -7.69
CA VAL A 162 -16.38 -6.45 -6.93
C VAL A 162 -15.56 -5.17 -7.03
N VAL A 163 -15.09 -4.64 -5.89
CA VAL A 163 -14.20 -3.49 -5.86
C VAL A 163 -12.90 -3.87 -5.16
N THR A 164 -11.77 -3.81 -5.86
CA THR A 164 -10.43 -4.12 -5.33
C THR A 164 -9.62 -2.85 -5.20
N VAL A 165 -8.98 -2.65 -4.05
CA VAL A 165 -8.22 -1.42 -3.77
C VAL A 165 -6.90 -1.73 -3.07
N ALA A 166 -5.81 -1.12 -3.54
CA ALA A 166 -4.49 -1.23 -2.93
C ALA A 166 -4.49 -0.76 -1.47
N ALA A 167 -3.95 -1.55 -0.54
CA ALA A 167 -3.92 -1.20 0.88
C ALA A 167 -3.05 0.03 1.20
N GLY A 168 -2.07 0.32 0.33
CA GLY A 168 -1.09 1.39 0.50
C GLY A 168 0.33 0.85 0.66
N ASN A 169 1.31 1.70 0.41
CA ASN A 169 2.75 1.38 0.49
C ASN A 169 3.42 2.04 1.71
N GLY A 170 2.66 2.26 2.79
CA GLY A 170 3.10 2.94 4.00
C GLY A 170 3.46 1.99 5.16
N GLY A 171 3.88 0.77 4.87
CA GLY A 171 4.21 -0.25 5.87
C GLY A 171 5.30 0.18 6.85
N ASP A 172 6.27 0.98 6.40
CA ASP A 172 7.32 1.56 7.24
C ASP A 172 6.78 2.51 8.30
N PHE A 173 5.56 3.04 8.14
CA PHE A 173 4.91 3.88 9.14
C PHE A 173 4.21 3.05 10.25
N GLY A 174 4.06 1.74 10.07
CA GLY A 174 3.42 0.84 11.02
C GLY A 174 1.90 0.85 10.96
N ALA A 175 1.26 0.46 12.06
CA ALA A 175 -0.20 0.26 12.16
C ALA A 175 -1.00 1.55 11.91
N TRP A 176 -2.31 1.38 11.66
CA TRP A 176 -3.27 2.49 11.51
C TRP A 176 -3.04 3.37 10.27
N TYR A 177 -2.37 2.84 9.25
CA TYR A 177 -1.86 3.60 8.10
C TYR A 177 -2.36 3.04 6.75
N VAL A 178 -3.48 2.31 6.77
CA VAL A 178 -4.17 1.87 5.56
C VAL A 178 -4.69 3.09 4.77
N SER A 179 -4.61 2.99 3.45
CA SER A 179 -5.01 4.05 2.54
C SER A 179 -6.53 4.09 2.30
N SER A 180 -7.04 5.28 2.01
CA SER A 180 -8.34 5.48 1.36
C SER A 180 -8.14 5.42 -0.16
N PRO A 181 -9.02 4.72 -0.94
CA PRO A 181 -10.32 4.17 -0.54
C PRO A 181 -10.29 2.73 0.01
N SER A 182 -9.11 2.16 0.24
CA SER A 182 -8.93 0.77 0.66
C SER A 182 -9.53 0.45 2.03
N SER A 183 -9.64 1.46 2.89
CA SER A 183 -10.34 1.40 4.17
C SER A 183 -11.85 1.13 4.07
N GLY A 184 -12.40 0.98 2.86
CA GLY A 184 -13.83 0.71 2.63
C GLY A 184 -14.34 -0.58 3.23
N VAL A 185 -15.46 -0.50 3.93
CA VAL A 185 -16.04 -1.62 4.67
C VAL A 185 -16.37 -2.80 3.76
N SER A 186 -16.81 -2.55 2.52
CA SER A 186 -17.25 -3.59 1.58
C SER A 186 -16.27 -3.87 0.44
N VAL A 187 -15.19 -3.08 0.31
CA VAL A 187 -14.17 -3.33 -0.73
C VAL A 187 -13.24 -4.48 -0.33
N ILE A 188 -12.55 -5.05 -1.31
CA ILE A 188 -11.43 -5.98 -1.10
C ILE A 188 -10.15 -5.14 -1.02
N SER A 189 -9.67 -4.90 0.20
CA SER A 189 -8.39 -4.22 0.44
C SER A 189 -7.26 -5.22 0.28
N VAL A 190 -6.26 -4.89 -0.55
CA VAL A 190 -5.22 -5.86 -0.96
C VAL A 190 -3.84 -5.44 -0.46
N GLY A 191 -3.27 -6.25 0.44
CA GLY A 191 -1.86 -6.14 0.86
C GLY A 191 -0.90 -6.85 -0.11
N SER A 192 0.40 -6.63 0.07
CA SER A 192 1.44 -7.16 -0.81
C SER A 192 2.26 -8.27 -0.17
N VAL A 193 2.53 -9.32 -0.94
CA VAL A 193 3.43 -10.42 -0.61
C VAL A 193 4.57 -10.44 -1.61
N ASP A 194 5.77 -10.77 -1.14
CA ASP A 194 6.92 -10.88 -2.01
C ASP A 194 6.78 -12.07 -2.95
N SER A 195 6.99 -11.85 -4.24
CA SER A 195 7.04 -12.94 -5.21
C SER A 195 8.14 -13.92 -4.83
N THR A 196 7.89 -15.22 -5.01
CA THR A 196 8.92 -16.25 -4.73
C THR A 196 10.09 -16.18 -5.69
N ALA A 197 9.85 -15.68 -6.91
CA ALA A 197 10.87 -15.55 -7.92
C ALA A 197 10.49 -14.51 -8.98
N VAL A 198 11.48 -14.03 -9.72
CA VAL A 198 11.34 -13.18 -10.91
C VAL A 198 12.23 -13.74 -12.03
N THR A 199 11.83 -13.52 -13.27
CA THR A 199 12.63 -13.93 -14.44
C THR A 199 13.67 -12.86 -14.75
N PHE A 200 14.94 -13.15 -14.56
CA PHE A 200 16.05 -12.31 -15.03
C PHE A 200 16.79 -12.97 -16.18
N GLN A 201 17.82 -12.33 -16.70
CA GLN A 201 18.68 -12.87 -17.74
C GLN A 201 20.01 -13.32 -17.16
N ASN A 202 20.59 -14.36 -17.75
CA ASN A 202 21.95 -14.80 -17.48
C ASN A 202 22.90 -14.38 -18.60
N ALA A 203 24.03 -13.79 -18.23
CA ALA A 203 25.19 -13.71 -19.09
C ALA A 203 26.04 -14.97 -18.88
N THR A 204 26.82 -15.34 -19.90
CA THR A 204 27.68 -16.53 -19.84
C THR A 204 29.12 -16.10 -20.00
N THR A 205 29.97 -16.46 -19.04
CA THR A 205 31.41 -16.23 -19.11
C THR A 205 32.07 -17.27 -20.03
N SER A 206 33.25 -16.98 -20.58
CA SER A 206 33.97 -17.88 -21.49
C SER A 206 34.36 -19.22 -20.87
N ASN A 207 34.39 -19.34 -19.54
CA ASN A 207 34.59 -20.59 -18.82
C ASN A 207 33.27 -21.28 -18.39
N GLY A 208 32.11 -20.77 -18.82
CA GLY A 208 30.80 -21.41 -18.63
C GLY A 208 30.06 -21.05 -17.35
N ARG A 209 30.55 -20.11 -16.52
CA ARG A 209 29.78 -19.59 -15.37
C ARG A 209 28.65 -18.69 -15.87
N HIS A 210 27.49 -18.78 -15.23
CA HIS A 210 26.40 -17.84 -15.45
C HIS A 210 26.48 -16.67 -14.46
N ILE A 211 26.25 -15.47 -14.97
CA ILE A 211 26.14 -14.24 -14.19
C ILE A 211 24.72 -13.73 -14.35
N THR A 212 23.91 -13.84 -13.31
CA THR A 212 22.55 -13.31 -13.32
C THR A 212 22.59 -11.80 -13.20
N TYR A 213 21.89 -11.11 -14.09
CA TYR A 213 21.76 -9.66 -14.07
C TYR A 213 20.29 -9.25 -14.13
N SER A 214 19.94 -8.21 -13.39
CA SER A 214 18.56 -7.68 -13.24
C SER A 214 18.02 -7.01 -14.50
N SER A 215 17.92 -7.76 -15.58
CA SER A 215 17.27 -7.36 -16.83
C SER A 215 16.37 -8.49 -17.32
N PHE A 216 15.21 -8.13 -17.87
CA PHE A 216 14.29 -9.06 -18.53
C PHE A 216 14.67 -9.31 -19.97
N PHE A 217 15.18 -8.25 -20.62
CA PHE A 217 15.65 -8.32 -21.99
C PHE A 217 17.13 -8.67 -22.00
N PRO A 218 17.56 -9.57 -22.90
CA PRO A 218 18.97 -9.84 -23.04
C PRO A 218 19.68 -8.57 -23.54
N PHE A 219 20.83 -8.27 -22.96
CA PHE A 219 21.70 -7.26 -23.57
C PHE A 219 22.23 -7.77 -24.91
N ASN A 220 22.42 -6.86 -25.86
CA ASN A 220 23.01 -7.19 -27.15
C ASN A 220 24.53 -7.06 -27.07
N GLY A 221 25.26 -8.18 -27.06
CA GLY A 221 26.72 -8.13 -27.04
C GLY A 221 27.38 -9.48 -27.32
N THR A 222 28.34 -9.47 -28.25
CA THR A 222 29.28 -10.58 -28.45
C THR A 222 30.37 -10.53 -27.37
N SER A 223 30.75 -11.70 -26.82
CA SER A 223 31.92 -11.95 -25.97
C SER A 223 32.82 -10.73 -25.67
N LEU A 224 32.51 -9.99 -24.61
CA LEU A 224 33.21 -8.77 -24.20
C LEU A 224 34.29 -9.06 -23.14
N PRO A 225 35.52 -8.55 -23.27
CA PRO A 225 36.49 -8.52 -22.17
C PRO A 225 36.01 -7.61 -21.04
N ILE A 226 36.39 -7.95 -19.81
CA ILE A 226 35.99 -7.24 -18.59
C ILE A 226 36.95 -6.05 -18.36
N TYR A 227 36.39 -4.87 -18.10
CA TYR A 227 37.11 -3.72 -17.57
C TYR A 227 36.47 -3.29 -16.24
N ALA A 228 37.23 -3.33 -15.15
CA ALA A 228 36.76 -2.82 -13.87
C ALA A 228 37.22 -1.38 -13.66
N THR A 229 36.31 -0.49 -13.26
CA THR A 229 36.64 0.90 -12.89
C THR A 229 37.56 0.95 -11.66
N SER A 230 37.48 -0.06 -10.79
CA SER A 230 38.43 -0.33 -9.71
C SER A 230 38.65 -1.83 -9.54
N THR A 231 39.91 -2.25 -9.36
CA THR A 231 40.23 -3.64 -8.96
C THR A 231 40.20 -3.84 -7.43
N ASN A 232 40.10 -2.75 -6.67
CA ASN A 232 39.86 -2.78 -5.23
C ASN A 232 38.35 -2.77 -4.95
N THR A 233 37.82 -3.93 -4.58
CA THR A 233 36.40 -4.21 -4.37
C THR A 233 35.83 -3.59 -3.08
N SER A 234 36.66 -2.86 -2.31
CA SER A 234 36.24 -2.18 -1.08
C SER A 234 35.97 -0.69 -1.26
N ILE A 235 36.27 -0.11 -2.43
CA ILE A 235 36.04 1.32 -2.73
C ILE A 235 34.54 1.61 -2.76
N VAL A 236 34.08 2.51 -1.88
CA VAL A 236 32.64 2.81 -1.68
C VAL A 236 32.11 3.88 -2.63
N ASP A 237 33.00 4.63 -3.27
CA ASP A 237 32.75 5.72 -4.20
C ASP A 237 33.24 5.40 -5.63
N ASP A 238 33.30 4.11 -5.98
CA ASP A 238 33.79 3.63 -7.28
C ASP A 238 33.05 4.29 -8.45
N ALA A 239 33.78 4.89 -9.39
CA ALA A 239 33.25 5.64 -10.53
C ALA A 239 32.33 6.84 -10.17
N CYS A 240 32.34 7.34 -8.92
CA CYS A 240 31.58 8.54 -8.57
C CYS A 240 32.18 9.81 -9.17
N ASP A 241 33.52 9.91 -9.14
CA ASP A 241 34.26 10.96 -9.85
C ASP A 241 34.53 10.57 -11.30
N PRO A 242 34.83 11.56 -12.19
CA PRO A 242 35.28 11.27 -13.55
C PRO A 242 36.42 10.25 -13.56
N LEU A 243 36.31 9.24 -14.43
CA LEU A 243 37.34 8.21 -14.54
C LEU A 243 38.70 8.83 -14.92
N PRO A 244 39.83 8.27 -14.47
CA PRO A 244 41.15 8.82 -14.77
C PRO A 244 41.35 9.05 -16.27
N SER A 245 42.04 10.12 -16.66
CA SER A 245 42.30 10.43 -18.08
C SER A 245 43.11 9.35 -18.81
N SER A 246 43.75 8.44 -18.07
CA SER A 246 44.44 7.25 -18.58
C SER A 246 43.51 6.08 -18.91
N THR A 247 42.21 6.19 -18.61
CA THR A 247 41.20 5.17 -18.92
C THR A 247 41.14 4.95 -20.43
N PRO A 248 41.23 3.69 -20.91
CA PRO A 248 41.19 3.40 -22.34
C PRO A 248 39.77 3.62 -22.90
N ASN A 249 39.64 3.54 -24.22
CA ASN A 249 38.32 3.49 -24.85
C ASN A 249 37.57 2.21 -24.43
N LEU A 250 36.41 2.38 -23.79
CA LEU A 250 35.59 1.34 -23.20
C LEU A 250 34.53 0.76 -24.16
N ALA A 251 34.50 1.19 -25.44
CA ALA A 251 33.47 0.79 -26.41
C ALA A 251 33.39 -0.72 -26.72
N ASN A 252 34.46 -1.47 -26.42
CA ASN A 252 34.56 -2.91 -26.63
C ASN A 252 34.72 -3.69 -25.32
N TYR A 253 34.43 -3.08 -24.18
CA TYR A 253 34.54 -3.73 -22.87
C TYR A 253 33.18 -3.87 -22.21
N LEU A 254 33.03 -4.90 -21.39
CA LEU A 254 32.04 -4.94 -20.34
C LEU A 254 32.60 -4.17 -19.15
N VAL A 255 31.97 -3.05 -18.79
CA VAL A 255 32.41 -2.24 -17.66
C VAL A 255 31.78 -2.76 -16.37
N VAL A 256 32.59 -3.08 -15.36
CA VAL A 256 32.13 -3.54 -14.06
C VAL A 256 32.50 -2.51 -13.00
N MET A 257 31.52 -2.09 -12.20
CA MET A 257 31.68 -1.05 -11.18
C MET A 257 30.88 -1.39 -9.92
N ARG A 258 31.34 -0.92 -8.76
CA ARG A 258 30.69 -1.19 -7.48
C ARG A 258 29.57 -0.19 -7.19
N ARG A 259 28.42 -0.70 -6.71
CA ARG A 259 27.38 0.14 -6.10
C ARG A 259 27.95 0.90 -4.89
N GLY A 260 27.58 2.17 -4.72
CA GLY A 260 28.31 3.02 -3.79
C GLY A 260 27.54 4.23 -3.28
N THR A 261 28.30 5.25 -2.87
CA THR A 261 27.82 6.49 -2.24
C THR A 261 27.17 7.49 -3.18
N CYS A 262 27.31 7.32 -4.49
CA CYS A 262 26.70 8.17 -5.52
C CYS A 262 25.70 7.39 -6.37
N ASP A 263 24.87 8.14 -7.11
CA ASP A 263 23.87 7.59 -8.01
C ASP A 263 24.49 6.70 -9.11
N ASN A 264 23.79 5.61 -9.43
CA ASN A 264 24.25 4.68 -10.45
C ASN A 264 24.33 5.33 -11.84
N THR A 265 23.43 6.27 -12.15
CA THR A 265 23.44 7.03 -13.41
C THR A 265 24.67 7.92 -13.52
N GLN A 266 25.15 8.51 -12.42
CA GLN A 266 26.41 9.26 -12.38
C GLN A 266 27.61 8.36 -12.72
N LYS A 267 27.68 7.15 -12.15
CA LYS A 267 28.75 6.18 -12.45
C LYS A 267 28.74 5.78 -13.93
N LEU A 268 27.54 5.52 -14.46
CA LEU A 268 27.33 5.16 -15.85
C LEU A 268 27.71 6.30 -16.79
N ALA A 269 27.40 7.55 -16.45
CA ALA A 269 27.81 8.73 -17.21
C ALA A 269 29.34 8.87 -17.26
N ASN A 270 30.02 8.66 -16.13
CA ASN A 270 31.48 8.69 -16.05
C ASN A 270 32.13 7.60 -16.91
N ALA A 271 31.56 6.39 -16.95
CA ALA A 271 32.03 5.32 -17.84
C ALA A 271 31.70 5.59 -19.31
N ALA A 272 30.52 6.12 -19.60
CA ALA A 272 30.06 6.45 -20.96
C ALA A 272 30.91 7.56 -21.59
N ALA A 273 31.47 8.48 -20.80
CA ALA A 273 32.43 9.48 -21.26
C ALA A 273 33.68 8.87 -21.92
N PHE A 274 34.02 7.61 -21.59
CA PHE A 274 35.09 6.84 -22.20
C PHE A 274 34.58 5.81 -23.23
N GLY A 275 33.30 5.88 -23.62
CA GLY A 275 32.71 5.06 -24.67
C GLY A 275 32.04 3.77 -24.19
N ALA A 276 31.87 3.56 -22.89
CA ALA A 276 31.21 2.37 -22.35
C ALA A 276 29.80 2.18 -22.94
N LYS A 277 29.49 0.97 -23.39
CA LYS A 277 28.18 0.62 -23.98
C LYS A 277 27.35 -0.31 -23.10
N ILE A 278 28.00 -1.25 -22.41
CA ILE A 278 27.37 -2.21 -21.51
C ILE A 278 28.10 -2.17 -20.17
N SER A 279 27.33 -2.02 -19.09
CA SER A 279 27.88 -1.99 -17.73
C SER A 279 27.14 -2.95 -16.80
N LEU A 280 27.85 -3.56 -15.85
CA LEU A 280 27.24 -4.27 -14.72
C LEU A 280 27.68 -3.61 -13.42
N ILE A 281 26.70 -3.31 -12.58
CA ILE A 281 26.92 -2.71 -11.28
C ILE A 281 26.74 -3.81 -10.24
N TYR A 282 27.80 -4.17 -9.50
CA TYR A 282 27.66 -5.19 -8.46
C TYR A 282 27.32 -4.57 -7.12
N ASP A 283 26.46 -5.26 -6.36
CA ASP A 283 25.99 -4.74 -5.08
C ASP A 283 27.12 -4.64 -4.04
N ASN A 284 26.94 -3.75 -3.07
CA ASN A 284 27.90 -3.52 -1.99
C ASN A 284 27.64 -4.35 -0.74
N LEU A 285 26.54 -5.11 -0.73
CA LEU A 285 26.10 -6.01 0.33
C LEU A 285 25.79 -7.39 -0.27
N ASP A 286 25.97 -8.43 0.55
CA ASP A 286 25.53 -9.78 0.21
C ASP A 286 23.99 -9.88 0.42
N ARG A 287 23.25 -9.56 -0.65
CA ARG A 287 21.79 -9.55 -0.67
C ARG A 287 21.25 -9.88 -2.06
N SER A 288 19.94 -10.03 -2.16
CA SER A 288 19.29 -10.29 -3.44
C SER A 288 19.49 -9.18 -4.46
N ILE A 289 19.62 -9.60 -5.71
CA ILE A 289 19.72 -8.71 -6.86
C ILE A 289 18.37 -7.98 -7.02
N GLY A 290 18.37 -6.67 -6.83
CA GLY A 290 17.21 -5.81 -7.09
C GLY A 290 17.29 -5.13 -8.47
N SER A 291 16.33 -4.26 -8.74
CA SER A 291 16.38 -3.31 -9.87
C SER A 291 17.17 -2.04 -9.49
N THR A 292 17.64 -1.30 -10.50
CA THR A 292 18.19 0.05 -10.32
C THR A 292 17.81 0.95 -11.48
N ILE A 293 17.71 2.26 -11.20
CA ILE A 293 17.60 3.29 -12.23
C ILE A 293 18.92 3.35 -13.01
N VAL A 294 18.82 3.28 -14.33
CA VAL A 294 19.95 3.33 -15.28
C VAL A 294 19.70 4.29 -16.45
N ASP A 295 18.60 5.06 -16.42
CA ASP A 295 18.18 5.99 -17.49
C ASP A 295 18.25 5.34 -18.89
N ASN A 296 19.01 5.94 -19.81
CA ASN A 296 19.18 5.47 -21.19
C ASN A 296 20.41 4.55 -21.38
N TYR A 297 21.09 4.16 -20.29
CA TYR A 297 22.27 3.29 -20.35
C TYR A 297 21.87 1.82 -20.40
N THR A 298 22.62 1.00 -21.13
CA THR A 298 22.48 -0.47 -21.06
C THR A 298 23.28 -0.99 -19.87
N ALA A 299 22.63 -1.09 -18.72
CA ALA A 299 23.24 -1.56 -17.48
C ALA A 299 22.27 -2.32 -16.58
N ALA A 300 22.80 -3.19 -15.73
CA ALA A 300 22.02 -3.95 -14.75
C ALA A 300 22.81 -4.20 -13.46
N LEU A 301 22.08 -4.46 -12.36
CA LEU A 301 22.69 -4.95 -11.13
C LEU A 301 23.01 -6.44 -11.23
N ILE A 302 24.13 -6.83 -10.61
CA ILE A 302 24.51 -8.21 -10.32
C ILE A 302 24.81 -8.38 -8.84
N SER A 303 24.91 -9.64 -8.40
CA SER A 303 25.27 -9.96 -7.01
C SER A 303 26.68 -9.43 -6.67
N GLN A 304 26.93 -9.18 -5.38
CA GLN A 304 28.27 -8.85 -4.90
C GLN A 304 29.27 -9.95 -5.24
N GLU A 305 28.87 -11.22 -5.06
CA GLU A 305 29.69 -12.39 -5.37
C GLU A 305 30.14 -12.39 -6.83
N ASP A 306 29.20 -12.22 -7.76
CA ASP A 306 29.50 -12.22 -9.19
C ASP A 306 30.39 -11.03 -9.60
N GLY A 307 30.16 -9.85 -9.02
CA GLY A 307 31.03 -8.70 -9.24
C GLY A 307 32.46 -8.92 -8.79
N ILE A 308 32.63 -9.44 -7.57
CA ILE A 308 33.96 -9.77 -7.02
C ILE A 308 34.62 -10.85 -7.87
N TYR A 309 33.88 -11.89 -8.28
CA TYR A 309 34.36 -12.94 -9.17
C TYR A 309 34.88 -12.37 -10.50
N LEU A 310 34.09 -11.54 -11.18
CA LEU A 310 34.48 -10.92 -12.45
C LEU A 310 35.78 -10.10 -12.31
N ILE A 311 35.96 -9.40 -11.18
CA ILE A 311 37.13 -8.56 -10.93
C ILE A 311 38.37 -9.38 -10.52
N LYS A 312 38.23 -10.29 -9.57
CA LYS A 312 39.35 -10.99 -8.91
C LYS A 312 39.81 -12.23 -9.65
N GLU A 313 38.90 -12.89 -10.36
CA GLU A 313 39.20 -14.12 -11.11
C GLU A 313 39.03 -13.91 -12.62
N GLY A 314 37.96 -13.22 -13.02
CA GLY A 314 37.63 -12.95 -14.42
C GLY A 314 38.73 -12.19 -15.17
N ILE A 315 39.12 -11.03 -14.66
CA ILE A 315 40.14 -10.18 -15.29
C ILE A 315 41.50 -10.90 -15.38
N PRO A 316 42.08 -11.49 -14.32
CA PRO A 316 43.38 -12.18 -14.42
C PRO A 316 43.37 -13.39 -15.36
N ALA A 317 42.23 -14.08 -15.50
CA ALA A 317 42.07 -15.22 -16.38
C ALA A 317 41.70 -14.86 -17.83
N ASN A 318 41.63 -13.57 -18.19
CA ASN A 318 41.16 -13.07 -19.49
C ASN A 318 39.77 -13.64 -19.87
N ILE A 319 38.88 -13.78 -18.89
CA ILE A 319 37.51 -14.22 -19.13
C ILE A 319 36.74 -13.13 -19.87
N THR A 320 35.93 -13.54 -20.83
CA THR A 320 34.98 -12.69 -21.54
C THR A 320 33.56 -13.04 -21.13
N VAL A 321 32.62 -12.09 -21.31
CA VAL A 321 31.21 -12.27 -20.97
C VAL A 321 30.36 -12.10 -22.23
N THR A 322 29.50 -13.07 -22.49
CA THR A 322 28.56 -13.05 -23.61
C THR A 322 27.14 -12.89 -23.08
N PHE A 323 26.36 -12.02 -23.71
CA PHE A 323 24.95 -11.83 -23.39
C PHE A 323 24.11 -12.55 -24.44
N GLY A 324 23.21 -13.41 -23.97
CA GLY A 324 22.28 -14.16 -24.80
C GLY A 324 20.90 -14.20 -24.16
N ASP A 325 19.90 -14.70 -24.89
CA ASP A 325 18.56 -14.93 -24.34
C ASP A 325 18.57 -16.19 -23.48
N HIS A 326 18.92 -16.01 -22.20
CA HIS A 326 19.05 -17.05 -21.20
C HIS A 326 18.24 -16.66 -19.96
N PRO A 327 16.90 -16.72 -20.04
CA PRO A 327 16.05 -16.42 -18.91
C PRO A 327 16.35 -17.36 -17.74
N PHE A 328 16.38 -16.79 -16.55
CA PHE A 328 16.68 -17.47 -15.30
C PHE A 328 15.67 -17.06 -14.24
N LEU A 329 15.05 -18.05 -13.61
CA LEU A 329 14.11 -17.81 -12.53
C LEU A 329 14.88 -17.56 -11.23
N TYR A 330 15.10 -16.29 -10.93
CA TYR A 330 15.80 -15.84 -9.74
C TYR A 330 14.88 -15.90 -8.52
N SER A 331 15.25 -16.68 -7.51
CA SER A 331 14.45 -16.84 -6.28
C SER A 331 14.79 -15.78 -5.23
N PHE A 332 13.79 -15.26 -4.54
CA PHE A 332 13.97 -14.27 -3.48
C PHE A 332 13.98 -14.91 -2.09
N PRO A 333 14.93 -14.56 -1.20
CA PRO A 333 14.98 -15.00 0.19
C PRO A 333 13.70 -14.62 0.97
N THR A 334 13.12 -13.45 0.69
CA THR A 334 11.89 -12.98 1.31
C THR A 334 10.62 -13.50 0.63
N GLY A 335 10.74 -14.22 -0.48
CA GLY A 335 9.62 -14.64 -1.31
C GLY A 335 8.56 -15.41 -0.53
N GLY A 336 7.31 -14.93 -0.53
CA GLY A 336 6.21 -15.48 0.26
C GLY A 336 6.04 -14.89 1.66
N LEU A 337 6.87 -13.93 2.07
CA LEU A 337 6.62 -13.06 3.22
C LEU A 337 5.84 -11.82 2.77
N VAL A 338 5.22 -11.11 3.72
CA VAL A 338 4.60 -9.81 3.42
C VAL A 338 5.66 -8.80 3.02
N SER A 339 5.38 -8.01 1.99
CA SER A 339 6.30 -6.95 1.55
C SER A 339 6.40 -5.87 2.62
N TYR A 340 7.62 -5.43 2.93
CA TYR A 340 7.88 -4.49 4.03
C TYR A 340 7.09 -3.17 3.92
N TYR A 341 6.84 -2.70 2.69
CA TYR A 341 6.09 -1.49 2.42
C TYR A 341 4.57 -1.66 2.51
N SER A 342 4.04 -2.89 2.60
CA SER A 342 2.58 -3.08 2.62
C SER A 342 1.96 -2.40 3.83
N SER A 343 1.01 -1.48 3.62
CA SER A 343 0.36 -0.74 4.71
C SER A 343 -0.36 -1.68 5.68
N TYR A 344 -0.25 -1.36 6.98
CA TYR A 344 -0.96 -2.04 8.05
C TYR A 344 -2.31 -1.37 8.32
N GLY A 345 -3.32 -2.19 8.61
CA GLY A 345 -4.49 -1.77 9.36
C GLY A 345 -4.29 -1.94 10.88
N PRO A 346 -5.39 -2.18 11.62
CA PRO A 346 -6.76 -1.94 11.20
C PRO A 346 -7.01 -0.44 11.01
N THR A 347 -8.23 -0.06 10.64
CA THR A 347 -8.65 1.33 10.71
C THR A 347 -8.91 1.75 12.17
N TYR A 348 -8.94 3.06 12.46
CA TYR A 348 -9.22 3.59 13.80
C TYR A 348 -10.66 3.31 14.28
N ASP A 349 -11.59 3.10 13.35
CA ASP A 349 -12.95 2.61 13.58
C ASP A 349 -13.04 1.07 13.61
N MET A 350 -11.90 0.39 13.72
CA MET A 350 -11.74 -1.05 13.98
C MET A 350 -12.28 -1.97 12.89
N TYR A 351 -12.34 -1.51 11.64
CA TYR A 351 -12.56 -2.38 10.49
C TYR A 351 -11.29 -3.15 10.10
N PHE A 352 -11.51 -4.35 9.58
CA PHE A 352 -10.47 -5.30 9.22
C PHE A 352 -9.80 -4.90 7.90
N LYS A 353 -8.51 -4.54 7.97
CA LYS A 353 -7.69 -4.17 6.81
C LYS A 353 -6.23 -4.62 6.95
N PRO A 354 -5.56 -5.02 5.85
CA PRO A 354 -6.17 -5.33 4.54
C PRO A 354 -7.12 -6.53 4.63
N SER A 355 -7.92 -6.79 3.60
CA SER A 355 -8.83 -7.94 3.60
C SER A 355 -8.06 -9.24 3.40
N LEU A 356 -7.06 -9.23 2.51
CA LEU A 356 -6.11 -10.31 2.24
C LEU A 356 -4.88 -9.76 1.52
N SER A 357 -3.88 -10.59 1.26
CA SER A 357 -2.70 -10.20 0.49
C SER A 357 -2.49 -11.05 -0.77
N ALA A 358 -1.80 -10.46 -1.75
CA ALA A 358 -1.46 -11.08 -3.02
C ALA A 358 -0.02 -10.74 -3.42
N PRO A 359 0.60 -11.46 -4.38
CA PRO A 359 1.93 -11.10 -4.88
C PRO A 359 1.98 -9.67 -5.42
N GLY A 360 2.90 -8.85 -4.92
CA GLY A 360 3.04 -7.44 -5.29
C GLY A 360 4.47 -6.91 -5.36
N HIS A 361 5.47 -7.66 -4.90
CA HIS A 361 6.87 -7.28 -5.04
C HIS A 361 7.51 -7.95 -6.26
N ASN A 362 8.27 -7.16 -7.02
CA ASN A 362 9.00 -7.58 -8.22
C ASN A 362 8.09 -8.27 -9.26
N ILE A 363 6.97 -7.62 -9.59
CA ILE A 363 5.98 -8.13 -10.54
C ILE A 363 6.31 -7.64 -11.94
N LEU A 364 6.49 -8.57 -12.88
CA LEU A 364 6.66 -8.26 -14.30
C LEU A 364 5.31 -7.94 -14.92
N SER A 365 5.23 -6.80 -15.59
CA SER A 365 4.05 -6.38 -16.33
C SER A 365 4.39 -5.60 -17.60
N THR A 366 3.36 -5.25 -18.36
CA THR A 366 3.44 -4.35 -19.53
C THR A 366 3.67 -2.91 -19.08
N ALA A 367 4.43 -2.15 -19.85
CA ALA A 367 4.60 -0.70 -19.72
C ALA A 367 4.28 -0.06 -21.08
N PRO A 368 4.10 1.26 -21.15
CA PRO A 368 3.91 1.92 -22.45
C PRO A 368 5.00 1.57 -23.45
N THR A 369 4.62 1.42 -24.71
CA THR A 369 5.51 0.97 -25.78
C THR A 369 6.73 1.89 -25.97
N ASN A 370 6.54 3.20 -25.79
CA ASN A 370 7.60 4.21 -25.82
C ASN A 370 8.49 4.22 -24.57
N MET A 371 8.11 3.50 -23.51
CA MET A 371 8.85 3.35 -22.25
C MET A 371 9.52 1.97 -22.11
N GLY A 372 9.65 1.21 -23.21
CA GLY A 372 10.31 -0.09 -23.20
C GLY A 372 9.37 -1.30 -23.12
N SER A 373 8.05 -1.08 -23.18
CA SER A 373 6.98 -2.11 -23.27
C SER A 373 6.80 -3.02 -22.05
N TYR A 374 7.79 -3.20 -21.18
CA TYR A 374 7.68 -4.03 -19.98
C TYR A 374 8.50 -3.45 -18.85
N ILE A 375 8.05 -3.71 -17.63
CA ILE A 375 8.70 -3.24 -16.41
C ILE A 375 8.51 -4.27 -15.30
N VAL A 376 9.45 -4.27 -14.35
CA VAL A 376 9.21 -4.87 -13.04
C VAL A 376 9.10 -3.78 -12.01
N ASP A 377 7.98 -3.82 -11.30
CA ASP A 377 7.69 -2.88 -10.24
C ASP A 377 7.18 -3.59 -8.99
N SER A 378 7.04 -2.83 -7.91
CA SER A 378 6.65 -3.29 -6.60
C SER A 378 5.62 -2.37 -5.96
N GLY A 379 4.58 -2.97 -5.39
CA GLY A 379 3.58 -2.23 -4.65
C GLY A 379 2.33 -3.06 -4.38
N THR A 380 1.54 -2.59 -3.41
CA THR A 380 0.14 -3.03 -3.29
C THR A 380 -0.65 -2.71 -4.57
N SER A 381 -0.20 -1.72 -5.35
CA SER A 381 -0.66 -1.44 -6.71
C SER A 381 -0.58 -2.64 -7.65
N MET A 382 0.42 -3.52 -7.51
CA MET A 382 0.59 -4.71 -8.36
C MET A 382 -0.18 -5.93 -7.80
N SER A 383 -0.38 -5.97 -6.47
CA SER A 383 -1.19 -7.01 -5.81
C SER A 383 -2.68 -6.89 -6.16
N THR A 384 -3.17 -5.66 -6.22
CA THR A 384 -4.58 -5.34 -6.44
C THR A 384 -5.14 -5.87 -7.77
N PRO A 385 -4.51 -5.63 -8.94
CA PRO A 385 -4.96 -6.20 -10.21
C PRO A 385 -4.90 -7.73 -10.24
N LEU A 386 -3.98 -8.35 -9.51
CA LEU A 386 -3.95 -9.81 -9.40
C LEU A 386 -5.25 -10.33 -8.77
N VAL A 387 -5.72 -9.66 -7.71
CA VAL A 387 -7.00 -9.98 -7.05
C VAL A 387 -8.19 -9.64 -7.95
N ALA A 388 -8.14 -8.55 -8.71
CA ALA A 388 -9.17 -8.21 -9.69
C ALA A 388 -9.30 -9.30 -10.78
N GLY A 389 -8.18 -9.77 -11.33
CA GLY A 389 -8.16 -10.89 -12.26
C GLY A 389 -8.63 -12.20 -11.62
N ALA A 390 -8.23 -12.47 -10.37
CA ALA A 390 -8.71 -13.64 -9.63
C ALA A 390 -10.23 -13.61 -9.44
N ALA A 391 -10.80 -12.45 -9.13
CA ALA A 391 -12.24 -12.24 -9.05
C ALA A 391 -12.92 -12.52 -10.40
N ALA A 392 -12.29 -12.15 -11.53
CA ALA A 392 -12.83 -12.48 -12.85
C ALA A 392 -12.86 -13.99 -13.11
N LEU A 393 -11.80 -14.72 -12.75
CA LEU A 393 -11.80 -16.18 -12.84
C LEU A 393 -12.89 -16.79 -11.96
N TRP A 394 -13.06 -16.29 -10.74
CA TRP A 394 -14.09 -16.77 -9.82
C TRP A 394 -15.50 -16.50 -10.35
N LEU A 395 -15.79 -15.29 -10.84
CA LEU A 395 -17.08 -14.93 -11.42
C LEU A 395 -17.37 -15.69 -12.74
N GLN A 396 -16.34 -16.03 -13.52
CA GLN A 396 -16.51 -16.88 -14.71
C GLN A 396 -17.05 -18.25 -14.32
N VAL A 397 -16.54 -18.85 -13.24
CA VAL A 397 -16.94 -20.19 -12.78
C VAL A 397 -18.26 -20.17 -12.02
N LYS A 398 -18.43 -19.23 -11.09
CA LYS A 398 -19.59 -19.20 -10.20
C LYS A 398 -20.78 -18.44 -10.77
N GLY A 399 -20.54 -17.57 -11.75
CA GLY A 399 -21.52 -16.65 -12.34
C GLY A 399 -21.44 -15.25 -11.74
N LYS A 400 -21.80 -14.24 -12.53
CA LYS A 400 -21.63 -12.82 -12.20
C LYS A 400 -22.86 -12.14 -11.57
N THR A 401 -23.66 -12.89 -10.81
CA THR A 401 -24.80 -12.32 -10.09
C THR A 401 -24.33 -11.38 -8.97
N ALA A 402 -25.19 -10.45 -8.56
CA ALA A 402 -24.90 -9.54 -7.45
C ALA A 402 -24.61 -10.27 -6.13
N GLU A 403 -25.28 -11.41 -5.90
CA GLU A 403 -25.05 -12.27 -4.72
C GLU A 403 -23.66 -12.90 -4.74
N ASN A 404 -23.27 -13.45 -5.88
CA ASN A 404 -21.95 -14.03 -6.08
C ASN A 404 -20.83 -13.00 -5.92
N ALA A 405 -20.98 -11.82 -6.50
CA ALA A 405 -20.00 -10.73 -6.37
C ALA A 405 -19.74 -10.35 -4.90
N LYS A 406 -20.79 -10.31 -4.07
CA LYS A 406 -20.66 -10.03 -2.62
C LYS A 406 -19.93 -11.13 -1.85
N ILE A 407 -19.95 -12.37 -2.35
CA ILE A 407 -19.30 -13.52 -1.71
C ILE A 407 -17.81 -13.61 -2.06
N VAL A 408 -17.36 -13.07 -3.20
CA VAL A 408 -15.97 -13.15 -3.69
C VAL A 408 -14.94 -12.87 -2.60
N ARG A 409 -15.14 -11.78 -1.85
CA ARG A 409 -14.22 -11.41 -0.75
C ARG A 409 -14.11 -12.51 0.30
N ALA A 410 -15.25 -12.98 0.81
CA ALA A 410 -15.29 -14.02 1.83
C ALA A 410 -14.72 -15.34 1.30
N ALA A 411 -14.97 -15.69 0.03
CA ALA A 411 -14.41 -16.88 -0.59
C ALA A 411 -12.87 -16.83 -0.62
N PHE A 412 -12.29 -15.69 -1.02
CA PHE A 412 -10.83 -15.53 -1.02
C PHE A 412 -10.24 -15.49 0.40
N GLN A 413 -10.94 -14.88 1.36
CA GLN A 413 -10.50 -14.87 2.76
C GLN A 413 -10.54 -16.25 3.39
N ASN A 414 -11.62 -16.99 3.15
CA ASN A 414 -11.82 -18.33 3.72
C ASN A 414 -10.72 -19.32 3.29
N THR A 415 -10.19 -19.20 2.06
CA THR A 415 -9.20 -20.15 1.52
C THR A 415 -7.77 -19.63 1.52
N ALA A 416 -7.52 -18.41 1.99
CA ALA A 416 -6.18 -17.83 2.01
C ALA A 416 -5.19 -18.70 2.79
N SER A 417 -3.93 -18.73 2.38
CA SER A 417 -2.87 -19.41 3.12
C SER A 417 -2.23 -18.48 4.14
N PHE A 418 -1.94 -18.99 5.34
CA PHE A 418 -1.25 -18.21 6.37
C PHE A 418 0.17 -17.80 5.94
N ILE A 419 0.60 -16.62 6.36
CA ILE A 419 1.91 -16.05 6.03
C ILE A 419 2.75 -15.98 7.30
N PRO A 420 3.97 -16.54 7.33
CA PRO A 420 4.88 -16.38 8.46
C PRO A 420 5.48 -14.97 8.49
N PHE A 421 5.88 -14.50 9.67
CA PHE A 421 6.57 -13.21 9.85
C PHE A 421 7.98 -13.21 9.25
N SER A 422 8.65 -14.36 9.29
CA SER A 422 10.01 -14.54 8.78
C SER A 422 10.20 -15.94 8.20
N LYS A 423 11.34 -16.16 7.53
CA LYS A 423 11.73 -17.48 7.00
C LYS A 423 12.34 -18.44 8.02
N GLU A 424 12.41 -18.03 9.29
CA GLU A 424 12.96 -18.88 10.34
C GLU A 424 12.03 -20.06 10.66
N ASN A 425 12.61 -21.21 11.02
CA ASN A 425 11.85 -22.46 11.25
C ASN A 425 10.76 -22.35 12.33
N ASN A 426 10.93 -21.47 13.32
CA ASN A 426 10.00 -21.26 14.42
C ASN A 426 9.32 -19.88 14.34
N SER A 427 9.22 -19.31 13.13
CA SER A 427 8.61 -18.00 12.93
C SER A 427 7.15 -18.00 13.39
N LEU A 428 6.75 -16.91 14.06
CA LEU A 428 5.34 -16.64 14.31
C LEU A 428 4.61 -16.42 12.97
N LEU A 429 3.31 -16.63 12.96
CA LEU A 429 2.49 -16.11 11.86
C LEU A 429 2.41 -14.59 11.97
N GLU A 430 2.49 -13.93 10.82
CA GLU A 430 2.34 -12.48 10.72
C GLU A 430 0.93 -12.04 11.17
N THR A 431 0.83 -10.85 11.76
CA THR A 431 -0.44 -10.29 12.22
C THR A 431 -1.43 -10.12 11.05
N ALA A 432 -2.71 -10.38 11.31
CA ALA A 432 -3.78 -10.20 10.34
C ALA A 432 -3.99 -8.70 10.00
N ALA A 433 -3.51 -7.79 10.85
CA ALA A 433 -3.48 -6.36 10.53
C ALA A 433 -2.49 -6.01 9.39
N HIS A 434 -1.58 -6.93 9.03
CA HIS A 434 -0.64 -6.76 7.92
C HIS A 434 -0.99 -7.65 6.71
N THR A 435 -1.47 -8.87 6.98
CA THR A 435 -1.75 -9.90 5.95
C THR A 435 -3.21 -10.00 5.54
N GLY A 436 -4.11 -9.40 6.31
CA GLY A 436 -5.52 -9.73 6.26
C GLY A 436 -5.78 -11.20 6.55
N ALA A 437 -6.57 -11.86 5.70
CA ALA A 437 -6.81 -13.29 5.81
C ALA A 437 -5.62 -14.18 5.41
N GLY A 438 -4.57 -13.61 4.81
CA GLY A 438 -3.39 -14.32 4.30
C GLY A 438 -3.21 -14.17 2.79
N LEU A 439 -2.33 -14.99 2.21
CA LEU A 439 -2.04 -15.01 0.78
C LEU A 439 -3.17 -15.70 0.01
N ILE A 440 -3.73 -15.03 -1.00
CA ILE A 440 -4.81 -15.55 -1.82
C ILE A 440 -4.49 -16.91 -2.47
N GLN A 441 -5.40 -17.88 -2.31
CA GLN A 441 -5.39 -19.17 -3.01
C GLN A 441 -6.61 -19.24 -3.95
N VAL A 442 -6.40 -18.80 -5.20
CA VAL A 442 -7.47 -18.59 -6.20
C VAL A 442 -8.08 -19.93 -6.62
N TYR A 443 -7.24 -20.94 -6.86
CA TYR A 443 -7.71 -22.29 -7.22
C TYR A 443 -8.64 -22.87 -6.15
N ASP A 444 -8.22 -22.75 -4.89
CA ASP A 444 -8.95 -23.29 -3.75
C ASP A 444 -10.25 -22.51 -3.54
N ALA A 445 -10.26 -21.18 -3.71
CA ALA A 445 -11.47 -20.37 -3.62
C ALA A 445 -12.52 -20.69 -4.69
N VAL A 446 -12.08 -20.99 -5.92
CA VAL A 446 -12.97 -21.39 -7.02
C VAL A 446 -13.58 -22.77 -6.74
N HIS A 447 -12.79 -23.70 -6.20
CA HIS A 447 -13.24 -25.07 -5.93
C HIS A 447 -13.89 -25.26 -4.56
N ALA A 448 -13.85 -24.24 -3.69
CA ALA A 448 -14.47 -24.28 -2.37
C ALA A 448 -15.96 -24.64 -2.48
N MET A 449 -16.33 -25.70 -1.77
CA MET A 449 -17.72 -26.14 -1.62
C MET A 449 -18.27 -25.81 -0.23
N ALA A 450 -17.45 -25.29 0.67
CA ALA A 450 -17.83 -24.89 2.02
C ALA A 450 -17.26 -23.51 2.35
N ASN A 451 -17.92 -22.80 3.25
CA ASN A 451 -17.53 -21.46 3.67
C ASN A 451 -17.90 -21.18 5.12
N MET A 452 -17.29 -20.15 5.70
CA MET A 452 -17.52 -19.70 7.07
C MET A 452 -17.82 -18.20 7.09
N PHE A 453 -18.93 -17.84 7.73
CA PHE A 453 -19.37 -16.45 7.88
C PHE A 453 -19.61 -16.08 9.35
N PRO A 454 -19.28 -14.84 9.79
CA PRO A 454 -18.60 -13.81 9.01
C PRO A 454 -17.13 -14.23 8.74
N ALA A 455 -16.60 -13.86 7.57
CA ALA A 455 -15.20 -14.14 7.22
C ALA A 455 -14.21 -13.29 8.05
N GLU A 456 -14.65 -12.11 8.49
CA GLU A 456 -13.94 -11.20 9.37
C GLU A 456 -14.68 -11.08 10.71
N ILE A 457 -13.97 -11.26 11.82
CA ILE A 457 -14.49 -11.16 13.19
C ILE A 457 -13.83 -9.95 13.86
N LEU A 458 -14.63 -8.91 14.14
CA LEU A 458 -14.15 -7.67 14.75
C LEU A 458 -14.35 -7.74 16.27
N LEU A 459 -13.25 -7.88 17.02
CA LEU A 459 -13.28 -7.95 18.49
C LEU A 459 -13.22 -6.58 19.17
N ASN A 460 -12.88 -5.53 18.41
CA ASN A 460 -12.76 -4.15 18.87
C ASN A 460 -11.65 -3.95 19.94
N ASP A 461 -11.67 -2.81 20.61
CA ASP A 461 -10.80 -2.43 21.72
C ASP A 461 -11.29 -3.01 23.07
N THR A 462 -10.54 -2.80 24.16
CA THR A 462 -10.98 -3.34 25.48
C THR A 462 -12.17 -2.61 26.08
N THR A 463 -12.46 -1.38 25.64
CA THR A 463 -13.64 -0.61 26.10
C THR A 463 -14.92 -1.17 25.51
N ASN A 464 -14.91 -1.47 24.21
CA ASN A 464 -16.04 -1.91 23.42
C ASN A 464 -15.90 -3.37 22.98
N PHE A 465 -15.26 -4.18 23.82
CA PHE A 465 -14.84 -5.53 23.49
C PHE A 465 -16.02 -6.42 23.08
N ASN A 466 -15.94 -6.97 21.88
CA ASN A 466 -16.94 -7.88 21.33
C ASN A 466 -16.44 -9.33 21.34
N GLY A 467 -16.27 -9.87 22.54
CA GLY A 467 -15.66 -11.19 22.73
C GLY A 467 -16.56 -12.40 22.44
N SER A 468 -17.86 -12.22 22.26
CA SER A 468 -18.80 -13.32 21.98
C SER A 468 -19.26 -13.24 20.52
N GLN A 469 -18.91 -14.25 19.74
CA GLN A 469 -19.15 -14.26 18.29
C GLN A 469 -19.83 -15.57 17.88
N ILE A 470 -20.56 -15.54 16.78
CA ILE A 470 -21.14 -16.73 16.16
C ILE A 470 -20.63 -16.81 14.73
N VAL A 471 -20.06 -17.95 14.37
CA VAL A 471 -19.76 -18.27 12.97
C VAL A 471 -20.74 -19.32 12.46
N THR A 472 -21.15 -19.19 11.21
CA THR A 472 -21.96 -20.16 10.48
C THR A 472 -21.09 -20.83 9.44
N ILE A 473 -21.00 -22.15 9.50
CA ILE A 473 -20.35 -22.98 8.49
C ILE A 473 -21.43 -23.51 7.56
N ASN A 474 -21.26 -23.31 6.26
CA ASN A 474 -22.15 -23.85 5.24
C ASN A 474 -21.43 -24.96 4.46
N ASN A 475 -22.10 -26.10 4.28
CA ASN A 475 -21.65 -27.18 3.41
C ASN A 475 -22.48 -27.15 2.11
N GLY A 476 -21.93 -26.56 1.05
CA GLY A 476 -22.49 -26.58 -0.30
C GLY A 476 -22.13 -27.83 -1.11
N GLY A 477 -21.46 -28.81 -0.49
CA GLY A 477 -21.13 -30.09 -1.08
C GLY A 477 -22.33 -31.01 -1.27
N GLN A 478 -22.08 -32.17 -1.88
CA GLN A 478 -23.10 -33.20 -2.16
C GLN A 478 -23.15 -34.30 -1.09
N LYS A 479 -22.27 -34.23 -0.07
CA LYS A 479 -22.16 -35.22 1.00
C LYS A 479 -22.14 -34.51 2.35
N THR A 480 -22.51 -35.24 3.39
CA THR A 480 -22.30 -34.80 4.78
C THR A 480 -20.82 -34.73 5.07
N VAL A 481 -20.38 -33.66 5.74
CA VAL A 481 -18.98 -33.43 6.13
C VAL A 481 -18.92 -33.15 7.62
N THR A 482 -17.91 -33.71 8.28
CA THR A 482 -17.61 -33.42 9.70
C THR A 482 -16.47 -32.40 9.77
N TYR A 483 -16.76 -31.22 10.30
CA TYR A 483 -15.76 -30.16 10.48
C TYR A 483 -15.25 -30.13 11.91
N ASN A 484 -13.92 -30.15 12.07
CA ASN A 484 -13.23 -29.88 13.32
C ASN A 484 -12.66 -28.46 13.29
N LEU A 485 -13.03 -27.64 14.27
CA LEU A 485 -12.60 -26.26 14.38
C LEU A 485 -11.44 -26.13 15.37
N VAL A 486 -10.42 -25.37 14.96
CA VAL A 486 -9.24 -25.07 15.77
C VAL A 486 -8.89 -23.58 15.73
N HIS A 487 -8.32 -23.10 16.83
CA HIS A 487 -7.78 -21.75 16.92
C HIS A 487 -6.32 -21.73 16.46
N ILE A 488 -5.99 -20.82 15.53
CA ILE A 488 -4.64 -20.62 15.00
C ILE A 488 -4.26 -19.16 15.24
N PRO A 489 -3.46 -18.85 16.28
CA PRO A 489 -3.10 -17.48 16.59
C PRO A 489 -1.99 -16.94 15.67
N THR A 490 -1.99 -15.63 15.46
CA THR A 490 -0.85 -14.89 14.88
C THR A 490 -0.08 -14.16 15.98
N GLY A 491 1.13 -13.69 15.67
CA GLY A 491 1.87 -12.81 16.57
C GLY A 491 1.06 -11.55 16.95
N THR A 492 1.22 -11.10 18.20
CA THR A 492 0.67 -9.81 18.66
C THR A 492 1.69 -8.71 18.42
N ALA A 493 1.26 -7.60 17.81
CA ALA A 493 2.12 -6.49 17.43
C ALA A 493 1.88 -5.28 18.35
N ALA A 494 2.94 -4.78 18.99
CA ALA A 494 2.91 -3.45 19.61
C ALA A 494 2.88 -2.38 18.51
N THR A 495 2.11 -1.31 18.71
CA THR A 495 1.94 -0.26 17.68
C THR A 495 2.49 1.10 18.11
N ILE A 496 2.70 1.30 19.41
CA ILE A 496 3.17 2.56 20.00
C ILE A 496 4.30 2.28 21.00
N SER A 497 5.28 3.18 21.04
CA SER A 497 6.32 3.25 22.09
C SER A 497 6.27 4.61 22.78
N GLY A 498 5.91 4.61 24.07
CA GLY A 498 5.53 5.83 24.77
C GLY A 498 4.27 6.42 24.16
N ASN A 499 4.39 7.57 23.49
CA ASN A 499 3.29 8.18 22.72
C ASN A 499 3.50 8.07 21.20
N ASN A 500 4.68 7.61 20.76
CA ASN A 500 5.06 7.65 19.34
C ASN A 500 4.66 6.36 18.63
N PRO A 501 4.05 6.44 17.44
CA PRO A 501 3.83 5.26 16.61
C PRO A 501 5.15 4.54 16.27
N LEU A 502 5.11 3.22 16.28
CA LEU A 502 6.23 2.38 15.84
C LEU A 502 6.22 2.23 14.32
N GLY A 503 7.39 2.36 13.70
CA GLY A 503 7.59 2.06 12.28
C GLY A 503 7.65 0.55 12.01
N GLY A 504 7.42 0.17 10.75
CA GLY A 504 7.49 -1.21 10.28
C GLY A 504 8.92 -1.71 10.05
N PRO A 505 9.13 -3.04 9.94
CA PRO A 505 8.18 -4.09 10.31
C PRO A 505 7.95 -4.13 11.83
N LEU A 506 6.68 -4.27 12.23
CA LEU A 506 6.33 -4.32 13.66
C LEU A 506 6.82 -5.62 14.28
N GLN A 507 7.51 -5.53 15.42
CA GLN A 507 7.98 -6.70 16.13
C GLN A 507 6.81 -7.47 16.75
N LEU A 508 6.82 -8.79 16.58
CA LEU A 508 5.77 -9.68 17.07
C LEU A 508 6.19 -10.41 18.34
N VAL A 509 5.24 -10.57 19.26
CA VAL A 509 5.41 -11.38 20.48
C VAL A 509 4.47 -12.58 20.48
N ASP A 510 4.88 -13.64 21.20
CA ASP A 510 4.17 -14.92 21.35
C ASP A 510 2.98 -14.87 22.35
N LYS A 511 2.32 -13.73 22.44
CA LYS A 511 1.12 -13.52 23.27
C LYS A 511 -0.10 -13.55 22.39
N PHE A 512 -1.09 -14.37 22.73
CA PHE A 512 -2.24 -14.63 21.87
C PHE A 512 -3.55 -14.48 22.63
N ALA A 513 -4.62 -14.15 21.91
CA ALA A 513 -5.96 -14.33 22.45
C ALA A 513 -6.21 -15.80 22.79
N SER A 514 -7.11 -16.06 23.73
CA SER A 514 -7.65 -17.41 23.95
C SER A 514 -9.08 -17.49 23.45
N VAL A 515 -9.46 -18.63 22.86
CA VAL A 515 -10.78 -18.83 22.26
C VAL A 515 -11.39 -20.12 22.76
N SER A 516 -12.61 -20.04 23.31
CA SER A 516 -13.46 -21.21 23.52
C SER A 516 -14.37 -21.40 22.30
N ILE A 517 -14.36 -22.60 21.73
CA ILE A 517 -15.11 -22.94 20.51
C ILE A 517 -16.16 -23.99 20.87
N VAL A 518 -17.45 -23.66 20.73
CA VAL A 518 -18.56 -24.52 21.16
C VAL A 518 -19.67 -24.61 20.10
N PRO A 519 -19.95 -25.79 19.53
CA PRO A 519 -19.12 -27.01 19.61
C PRO A 519 -17.83 -26.88 18.77
N SER A 520 -16.75 -27.56 19.17
CA SER A 520 -15.51 -27.61 18.37
C SER A 520 -15.58 -28.57 17.19
N THR A 521 -16.61 -29.40 17.12
CA THR A 521 -16.87 -30.32 16.01
C THR A 521 -18.33 -30.22 15.60
N VAL A 522 -18.59 -30.10 14.31
CA VAL A 522 -19.95 -30.04 13.73
C VAL A 522 -20.07 -31.04 12.58
N VAL A 523 -21.20 -31.73 12.50
CA VAL A 523 -21.54 -32.61 11.38
C VAL A 523 -22.59 -31.89 10.55
N ILE A 524 -22.28 -31.57 9.30
CA ILE A 524 -23.13 -30.73 8.45
C ILE A 524 -23.56 -31.53 7.22
N PRO A 525 -24.86 -31.86 7.08
CA PRO A 525 -25.38 -32.49 5.88
C PRO A 525 -25.13 -31.65 4.62
N ALA A 526 -25.19 -32.31 3.46
CA ALA A 526 -25.14 -31.63 2.16
C ALA A 526 -26.18 -30.51 2.05
N GLY A 527 -25.77 -29.35 1.56
CA GLY A 527 -26.63 -28.16 1.41
C GLY A 527 -27.10 -27.51 2.71
N SER A 528 -26.58 -27.93 3.87
CA SER A 528 -26.99 -27.44 5.19
C SER A 528 -25.92 -26.57 5.85
N SER A 529 -26.24 -25.99 7.01
CA SER A 529 -25.33 -25.17 7.79
C SER A 529 -25.36 -25.51 9.28
N ALA A 530 -24.31 -25.12 10.00
CA ALA A 530 -24.23 -25.22 11.46
C ALA A 530 -23.61 -23.96 12.05
N GLN A 531 -24.08 -23.57 13.23
CA GLN A 531 -23.53 -22.45 13.99
C GLN A 531 -22.57 -22.93 15.07
N VAL A 532 -21.48 -22.17 15.25
CA VAL A 532 -20.50 -22.37 16.31
C VAL A 532 -20.32 -21.07 17.07
N THR A 533 -20.42 -21.15 18.39
CA THR A 533 -20.18 -20.01 19.29
C THR A 533 -18.69 -19.93 19.63
N LEU A 534 -18.15 -18.71 19.56
CA LEU A 534 -16.77 -18.39 19.89
C LEU A 534 -16.74 -17.39 21.05
N ALA A 535 -16.00 -17.71 22.10
CA ALA A 535 -15.77 -16.80 23.22
C ALA A 535 -14.28 -16.47 23.33
N PHE A 536 -13.94 -15.22 23.00
CA PHE A 536 -12.59 -14.68 22.98
C PHE A 536 -12.22 -14.04 24.33
N LYS A 537 -10.93 -14.11 24.67
CA LYS A 537 -10.30 -13.25 25.67
C LYS A 537 -9.04 -12.63 25.07
N PRO A 538 -8.77 -11.32 25.27
CA PRO A 538 -7.54 -10.69 24.82
C PRO A 538 -6.28 -11.36 25.42
N PRO A 539 -5.12 -11.24 24.76
CA PRO A 539 -3.85 -11.76 25.30
C PRO A 539 -3.52 -11.20 26.67
N ALA A 540 -2.98 -12.06 27.54
CA ALA A 540 -2.39 -11.63 28.80
C ALA A 540 -0.89 -11.32 28.64
N GLY A 541 -0.35 -10.45 29.51
CA GLY A 541 1.09 -10.13 29.53
C GLY A 541 1.56 -9.21 28.40
N VAL A 542 0.64 -8.45 27.80
CA VAL A 542 0.95 -7.35 26.87
C VAL A 542 0.67 -6.01 27.54
N GLU A 543 1.44 -4.98 27.19
CA GLU A 543 1.31 -3.66 27.79
C GLU A 543 0.27 -2.81 27.05
N ALA A 544 -0.83 -2.46 27.72
CA ALA A 544 -1.91 -1.68 27.11
C ALA A 544 -1.46 -0.33 26.54
N GLY A 545 -0.46 0.33 27.15
CA GLY A 545 0.11 1.59 26.64
C GLY A 545 0.77 1.49 25.26
N THR A 546 1.07 0.28 24.80
CA THR A 546 1.63 0.03 23.45
C THR A 546 0.57 -0.22 22.38
N PHE A 547 -0.72 -0.19 22.76
CA PHE A 547 -1.87 -0.49 21.91
C PHE A 547 -1.69 -1.77 21.08
N PRO A 548 -1.47 -2.92 21.75
CA PRO A 548 -1.11 -4.17 21.08
C PRO A 548 -2.29 -4.71 20.25
N ILE A 549 -2.05 -4.91 18.96
CA ILE A 549 -2.98 -5.57 18.05
C ILE A 549 -2.76 -7.07 18.12
N TYR A 550 -3.81 -7.82 18.43
CA TYR A 550 -3.81 -9.28 18.45
C TYR A 550 -4.81 -9.82 17.41
N SER A 551 -4.44 -10.92 16.77
CA SER A 551 -5.26 -11.53 15.71
C SER A 551 -5.05 -13.04 15.60
N GLY A 552 -5.75 -13.65 14.67
CA GLY A 552 -5.65 -15.08 14.37
C GLY A 552 -6.81 -15.57 13.53
N PHE A 553 -6.94 -16.89 13.49
CA PHE A 553 -7.88 -17.59 12.62
C PHE A 553 -8.65 -18.65 13.42
N ILE A 554 -9.93 -18.83 13.06
CA ILE A 554 -10.72 -19.99 13.44
C ILE A 554 -10.83 -20.86 12.20
N GLN A 555 -10.05 -21.93 12.16
CA GLN A 555 -9.97 -22.81 11.00
C GLN A 555 -10.86 -24.03 11.18
N ALA A 556 -11.70 -24.31 10.19
CA ALA A 556 -12.45 -25.56 10.07
C ALA A 556 -11.72 -26.53 9.13
N LYS A 557 -11.62 -27.79 9.54
CA LYS A 557 -11.02 -28.89 8.77
C LYS A 557 -12.05 -30.00 8.60
N GLY A 558 -12.46 -30.25 7.36
CA GLY A 558 -13.39 -31.31 7.00
C GLY A 558 -12.72 -32.67 6.91
N ASP A 559 -13.47 -33.74 7.20
CA ASP A 559 -13.05 -35.12 6.93
C ASP A 559 -12.97 -35.46 5.43
N ASP A 560 -13.47 -34.58 4.57
CA ASP A 560 -13.31 -34.59 3.12
C ASP A 560 -12.03 -33.88 2.62
N GLY A 561 -11.22 -33.34 3.54
CA GLY A 561 -10.00 -32.59 3.24
C GLY A 561 -10.21 -31.09 3.01
N SER A 562 -11.46 -30.59 3.00
CA SER A 562 -11.73 -29.17 2.88
C SER A 562 -11.19 -28.39 4.09
N THR A 563 -10.59 -27.23 3.84
CA THR A 563 -10.06 -26.36 4.90
C THR A 563 -10.41 -24.92 4.58
N PHE A 564 -10.93 -24.19 5.57
CA PHE A 564 -11.23 -22.77 5.45
C PHE A 564 -11.25 -22.11 6.82
N HIS A 565 -11.17 -20.78 6.88
CA HIS A 565 -11.18 -20.04 8.15
C HIS A 565 -11.91 -18.71 8.12
N SER A 566 -12.31 -18.25 9.29
CA SER A 566 -12.58 -16.84 9.56
C SER A 566 -11.40 -16.22 10.30
N SER A 567 -11.07 -14.98 9.95
CA SER A 567 -10.00 -14.21 10.59
C SER A 567 -10.58 -13.29 11.66
N TYR A 568 -9.87 -13.11 12.77
CA TYR A 568 -10.26 -12.15 13.81
C TYR A 568 -9.13 -11.16 14.10
N LEU A 569 -9.50 -9.96 14.55
CA LEU A 569 -8.56 -9.00 15.14
C LEU A 569 -9.20 -8.22 16.29
N GLY A 570 -8.36 -7.75 17.21
CA GLY A 570 -8.73 -6.85 18.29
C GLY A 570 -7.52 -6.09 18.83
N VAL A 571 -7.77 -5.14 19.72
CA VAL A 571 -6.73 -4.33 20.37
C VAL A 571 -6.81 -4.53 21.87
N ALA A 572 -5.70 -4.90 22.49
CA ALA A 572 -5.62 -5.17 23.94
C ALA A 572 -5.34 -3.88 24.73
N ALA A 573 -6.05 -2.81 24.38
CA ALA A 573 -6.01 -1.50 25.03
C ALA A 573 -7.33 -0.74 24.74
N PRO A 574 -7.70 0.23 25.58
CA PRO A 574 -8.81 1.14 25.31
C PRO A 574 -8.36 2.24 24.32
N LEU A 575 -8.92 2.28 23.12
CA LEU A 575 -8.47 3.22 22.06
C LEU A 575 -8.65 4.69 22.45
N ARG A 576 -9.61 5.00 23.31
CA ARG A 576 -9.83 6.35 23.84
C ARG A 576 -8.68 6.89 24.68
N ASP A 577 -7.78 6.02 25.13
CA ASP A 577 -6.59 6.42 25.91
C ASP A 577 -5.37 6.66 25.00
N MET A 578 -5.51 6.46 23.67
CA MET A 578 -4.45 6.74 22.69
C MET A 578 -4.20 8.24 22.59
N LYS A 579 -2.93 8.62 22.73
CA LYS A 579 -2.51 10.02 22.61
C LYS A 579 -2.71 10.50 21.17
N VAL A 580 -3.39 11.62 21.00
CA VAL A 580 -3.71 12.18 19.68
C VAL A 580 -2.79 13.34 19.31
N ILE A 581 -2.68 14.36 20.17
CA ILE A 581 -1.87 15.57 19.91
C ILE A 581 -0.47 15.38 20.46
N ASP A 582 0.55 15.56 19.62
CA ASP A 582 1.94 15.57 20.08
C ASP A 582 2.23 16.77 21.00
N ASN A 583 3.03 16.53 22.04
CA ASN A 583 3.52 17.54 22.97
C ASN A 583 5.04 17.50 23.19
N THR A 584 5.76 16.85 22.27
CA THR A 584 7.22 16.78 22.25
C THR A 584 7.86 17.96 21.50
N ASP A 585 9.17 18.12 21.62
CA ASP A 585 9.98 19.20 21.07
C ASP A 585 10.50 18.91 19.64
N LEU A 586 9.76 18.11 18.88
CA LEU A 586 10.12 17.62 17.56
C LEU A 586 10.36 18.74 16.53
N TYR A 587 9.66 19.86 16.65
CA TYR A 587 9.74 20.97 15.72
C TYR A 587 10.79 22.00 16.14
N MET A 588 11.98 21.96 15.51
CA MET A 588 13.09 22.90 15.79
C MET A 588 13.51 22.96 17.28
N GLY A 589 13.31 21.88 18.05
CA GLY A 589 13.58 21.85 19.49
C GLY A 589 12.52 22.58 20.34
N VAL A 590 11.35 22.86 19.77
CA VAL A 590 10.23 23.55 20.43
C VAL A 590 9.01 22.64 20.49
N LYS A 591 8.29 22.69 21.61
CA LYS A 591 7.12 21.84 21.84
C LYS A 591 5.98 22.13 20.89
N LEU A 592 5.40 21.09 20.32
CA LEU A 592 4.13 21.15 19.59
C LEU A 592 2.92 21.04 20.55
N PRO A 593 1.72 21.50 20.12
CA PRO A 593 1.51 22.50 19.09
C PRO A 593 2.15 23.85 19.45
N LEU A 594 2.42 24.69 18.45
CA LEU A 594 3.00 26.03 18.65
C LEU A 594 2.43 27.07 17.68
N ILE A 595 2.70 28.34 18.01
CA ILE A 595 2.49 29.47 17.10
C ILE A 595 3.82 29.81 16.43
N ALA A 596 3.77 29.97 15.10
CA ALA A 596 4.89 30.41 14.28
C ALA A 596 4.51 31.62 13.41
N ASP A 597 5.51 32.31 12.87
CA ASP A 597 5.30 33.24 11.75
C ASP A 597 4.97 32.48 10.45
N LYS A 598 4.61 33.16 9.36
CA LYS A 598 4.22 32.51 8.09
C LYS A 598 5.33 31.65 7.45
N ASN A 599 6.59 31.84 7.85
CA ASN A 599 7.72 31.04 7.39
C ASN A 599 7.96 29.79 8.25
N GLY A 600 7.23 29.64 9.35
CA GLY A 600 7.34 28.50 10.26
C GLY A 600 8.28 28.76 11.43
N ASN A 601 8.82 29.97 11.62
CA ASN A 601 9.69 30.24 12.77
C ASN A 601 8.84 30.33 14.05
N PRO A 602 9.13 29.53 15.10
CA PRO A 602 8.39 29.58 16.35
C PRO A 602 8.45 30.96 17.01
N VAL A 603 7.36 31.38 17.65
CA VAL A 603 7.29 32.68 18.33
C VAL A 603 7.00 32.48 19.82
N ASN A 604 7.91 32.95 20.67
CA ASN A 604 8.02 32.52 22.08
C ASN A 604 7.28 33.40 23.12
N GLU A 605 6.71 34.55 22.74
CA GLU A 605 6.06 35.51 23.66
C GLU A 605 4.78 36.14 23.05
N THR A 606 4.11 37.07 23.76
CA THR A 606 3.00 37.86 23.20
C THR A 606 3.48 38.62 21.96
N ASN A 607 3.10 38.15 20.78
CA ASN A 607 3.51 38.74 19.52
C ASN A 607 2.37 39.53 18.90
N ILE A 608 2.72 40.72 18.39
CA ILE A 608 1.82 41.57 17.62
C ILE A 608 2.02 41.21 16.14
N PHE A 609 0.97 40.69 15.53
CA PHE A 609 0.91 40.36 14.12
C PHE A 609 0.15 41.44 13.37
N THR A 610 0.80 42.01 12.37
CA THR A 610 0.26 43.02 11.46
C THR A 610 -0.60 42.41 10.36
N MET A 611 -0.56 41.08 10.20
CA MET A 611 -1.23 40.32 9.14
C MET A 611 -0.73 40.71 7.74
N GLN A 612 0.51 41.19 7.65
CA GLN A 612 1.17 41.56 6.41
C GLN A 612 2.39 40.68 6.15
N GLY A 613 2.45 40.12 4.94
CA GLY A 613 3.55 39.26 4.51
C GLY A 613 3.83 38.15 5.52
N ASN A 614 5.09 38.08 5.97
CA ASN A 614 5.55 37.03 6.88
C ASN A 614 5.11 37.25 8.34
N ASN A 615 4.66 38.46 8.70
CA ASN A 615 4.15 38.78 10.03
C ASN A 615 2.65 38.43 10.16
N THR A 616 2.34 37.18 9.79
CA THR A 616 1.04 36.53 9.89
C THR A 616 1.22 35.26 10.72
N PRO A 617 0.39 35.01 11.75
CA PRO A 617 0.56 33.84 12.59
C PRO A 617 0.09 32.58 11.87
N GLN A 618 0.73 31.46 12.19
CA GLN A 618 0.26 30.12 11.86
C GLN A 618 0.30 29.21 13.09
N CYS A 619 -0.60 28.23 13.14
CA CYS A 619 -0.55 27.13 14.10
C CYS A 619 0.17 25.95 13.45
N ILE A 620 1.13 25.35 14.15
CA ILE A 620 1.80 24.10 13.74
C ILE A 620 1.48 23.03 14.77
N TRP A 621 1.08 21.84 14.33
CA TRP A 621 0.78 20.70 15.20
C TRP A 621 1.16 19.38 14.55
N GLN A 622 1.28 18.35 15.37
CA GLN A 622 1.40 16.97 14.91
C GLN A 622 0.34 16.11 15.59
N LEU A 623 -0.27 15.22 14.81
CA LEU A 623 -1.15 14.17 15.28
C LEU A 623 -0.38 12.84 15.31
N LEU A 624 -0.28 12.25 16.50
CA LEU A 624 0.32 10.93 16.74
C LEU A 624 -0.64 9.79 16.40
N ALA A 625 -1.95 10.05 16.49
CA ALA A 625 -3.02 9.14 16.13
C ALA A 625 -4.11 9.88 15.36
N GLY A 626 -5.01 9.14 14.70
CA GLY A 626 -6.15 9.72 14.01
C GLY A 626 -7.12 10.38 15.00
N SER A 627 -7.83 11.40 14.54
CA SER A 627 -8.85 12.11 15.31
C SER A 627 -10.18 12.16 14.55
N PRO A 628 -11.30 11.66 15.10
CA PRO A 628 -12.62 11.80 14.47
C PRO A 628 -13.03 13.25 14.22
N LYS A 629 -12.50 14.19 14.99
CA LYS A 629 -12.77 15.63 14.85
C LYS A 629 -11.58 16.45 15.32
N LEU A 630 -11.02 17.25 14.45
CA LEU A 630 -9.97 18.23 14.74
C LEU A 630 -10.52 19.63 14.48
N ARG A 631 -10.34 20.54 15.44
CA ARG A 631 -10.81 21.92 15.32
C ARG A 631 -9.81 22.89 15.95
N ILE A 632 -9.58 24.02 15.27
CA ILE A 632 -8.83 25.16 15.79
C ILE A 632 -9.80 26.34 15.85
N ASP A 633 -10.08 26.82 17.05
CA ASP A 633 -10.93 27.97 17.30
C ASP A 633 -10.12 29.18 17.76
N LEU A 634 -10.61 30.38 17.43
CA LEU A 634 -10.16 31.60 18.06
C LEU A 634 -11.01 31.86 19.32
N ILE A 635 -10.36 32.13 20.44
CA ILE A 635 -11.02 32.46 21.72
C ILE A 635 -10.46 33.78 22.28
N ASP A 636 -11.23 34.45 23.13
CA ASP A 636 -10.78 35.66 23.83
C ASP A 636 -9.54 35.36 24.69
N SER A 637 -8.53 36.25 24.72
CA SER A 637 -7.27 35.99 25.42
C SER A 637 -7.42 35.80 26.93
N LYS A 638 -8.52 36.27 27.52
CA LYS A 638 -8.88 36.13 28.95
C LYS A 638 -9.62 34.82 29.25
N SER A 639 -9.95 34.03 28.24
CA SER A 639 -10.65 32.75 28.41
C SER A 639 -9.80 31.76 29.19
N ASN A 640 -10.36 31.14 30.23
CA ASN A 640 -9.71 30.07 30.97
C ASN A 640 -10.32 28.70 30.59
N PHE A 641 -9.69 28.02 29.63
CA PHE A 641 -10.18 26.75 29.09
C PHE A 641 -10.36 25.66 30.17
N THR A 642 -9.55 25.65 31.23
CA THR A 642 -9.65 24.63 32.31
C THR A 642 -11.02 24.58 32.98
N SER A 643 -11.78 25.67 32.94
CA SER A 643 -13.14 25.76 33.52
C SER A 643 -14.26 25.13 32.66
N TYR A 644 -13.92 24.57 31.49
CA TYR A 644 -14.88 24.03 30.52
C TYR A 644 -14.80 22.51 30.31
N GLN A 645 -13.87 21.80 30.98
CA GLN A 645 -13.65 20.36 30.71
C GLN A 645 -14.87 19.47 31.00
N ASP A 646 -15.74 19.88 31.91
CA ASP A 646 -16.97 19.13 32.26
C ASP A 646 -18.20 19.55 31.43
N ARG A 647 -18.03 20.38 30.40
CA ARG A 647 -19.12 20.94 29.59
C ARG A 647 -19.34 20.18 28.28
N GLN A 648 -20.42 20.54 27.58
CA GLN A 648 -20.58 20.12 26.19
C GLN A 648 -19.60 20.89 25.29
N PHE A 649 -19.17 20.25 24.20
CA PHE A 649 -18.18 20.77 23.25
C PHE A 649 -18.56 22.16 22.68
N ASP A 650 -19.85 22.38 22.43
CA ASP A 650 -20.38 23.62 21.86
C ASP A 650 -20.66 24.71 22.93
N GLU A 651 -20.48 24.42 24.22
CA GLU A 651 -20.64 25.39 25.31
C GLU A 651 -19.36 26.20 25.58
N VAL A 652 -18.25 25.85 24.92
CA VAL A 652 -17.01 26.64 24.98
C VAL A 652 -17.19 27.90 24.12
N PRO A 653 -17.14 29.12 24.70
CA PRO A 653 -17.31 30.34 23.91
C PRO A 653 -16.15 30.52 22.92
N THR A 654 -16.46 30.61 21.63
CA THR A 654 -15.47 30.90 20.58
C THR A 654 -15.89 32.11 19.75
N LEU A 655 -14.89 32.81 19.19
CA LEU A 655 -15.09 33.94 18.29
C LEU A 655 -15.28 33.48 16.83
N GLY A 656 -14.78 32.29 16.50
CA GLY A 656 -14.92 31.69 15.18
C GLY A 656 -13.95 30.53 14.95
N ILE A 657 -14.21 29.78 13.88
CA ILE A 657 -13.42 28.62 13.47
C ILE A 657 -12.30 29.07 12.54
N LEU A 658 -11.07 28.71 12.88
CA LEU A 658 -9.89 28.94 12.04
C LEU A 658 -9.63 27.74 11.12
N TYR A 659 -9.83 26.53 11.65
CA TYR A 659 -9.69 25.28 10.92
C TYR A 659 -10.60 24.21 11.51
N ALA A 660 -11.14 23.35 10.66
CA ALA A 660 -11.84 22.15 11.08
C ALA A 660 -11.62 21.04 10.05
N SER A 661 -11.43 19.82 10.55
CA SER A 661 -11.32 18.60 9.76
C SER A 661 -12.00 17.47 10.52
N ASP A 662 -12.84 16.70 9.81
CA ASP A 662 -13.43 15.49 10.34
C ASP A 662 -12.57 14.29 9.93
N TYR A 663 -12.34 13.37 10.86
CA TYR A 663 -11.55 12.15 10.68
C TYR A 663 -10.15 12.42 10.11
N ALA A 664 -9.43 13.32 10.77
CA ALA A 664 -8.03 13.59 10.48
C ALA A 664 -7.21 12.31 10.70
N ASN A 665 -6.34 12.00 9.75
CA ASN A 665 -5.34 10.95 9.88
C ASN A 665 -4.17 11.43 10.74
N ARG A 666 -3.37 10.50 11.26
CA ARG A 666 -2.09 10.86 11.91
C ARG A 666 -1.07 11.33 10.87
N ASN A 667 -0.09 12.12 11.30
CA ASN A 667 1.04 12.46 10.45
C ASN A 667 2.03 11.29 10.36
N SER A 668 2.86 11.31 9.31
CA SER A 668 4.05 10.47 9.19
C SER A 668 5.20 10.97 10.08
N PHE A 669 6.35 10.30 10.03
CA PHE A 669 7.55 10.74 10.74
C PHE A 669 8.16 11.97 10.07
N VAL A 670 8.85 12.82 10.85
CA VAL A 670 9.56 13.97 10.30
C VAL A 670 10.65 13.49 9.33
N GLY A 671 10.68 14.08 8.13
CA GLY A 671 11.61 13.71 7.06
C GLY A 671 11.18 12.50 6.24
N ALA A 672 9.95 12.00 6.42
CA ALA A 672 9.37 10.99 5.55
C ALA A 672 9.13 11.52 4.13
N SER A 673 9.09 10.62 3.15
CA SER A 673 8.85 10.97 1.74
C SER A 673 7.42 11.44 1.44
N ASP A 674 6.48 11.20 2.36
CA ASP A 674 5.06 11.54 2.22
C ASP A 674 4.65 12.83 2.96
N GLY A 675 5.58 13.51 3.65
CA GLY A 675 5.29 14.78 4.31
C GLY A 675 6.37 15.25 5.30
N ASN A 676 6.16 16.43 5.88
CA ASN A 676 7.10 17.03 6.82
C ASN A 676 6.96 16.49 8.26
N GLY A 677 6.01 15.58 8.49
CA GLY A 677 5.69 15.01 9.81
C GLY A 677 4.82 15.89 10.72
N TYR A 678 4.29 17.01 10.21
CA TYR A 678 3.42 17.93 10.93
C TYR A 678 2.47 18.63 9.96
N ASP A 679 1.37 19.16 10.50
CA ASP A 679 0.42 20.02 9.81
C ASP A 679 0.60 21.48 10.22
N ASN A 680 0.10 22.38 9.39
CA ASN A 680 0.06 23.80 9.70
C ASN A 680 -1.20 24.49 9.15
N GLN A 681 -1.58 25.59 9.79
CA GLN A 681 -2.66 26.46 9.35
C GLN A 681 -2.26 27.92 9.53
N VAL A 682 -2.12 28.65 8.42
CA VAL A 682 -1.94 30.11 8.44
C VAL A 682 -3.26 30.78 8.80
N LEU A 683 -3.23 31.70 9.76
CA LEU A 683 -4.41 32.30 10.39
C LEU A 683 -4.76 33.64 9.73
N GLU A 684 -5.04 33.66 8.43
CA GLU A 684 -5.35 34.90 7.71
C GLU A 684 -6.81 35.36 7.93
N LYS A 685 -7.74 34.41 7.96
CA LYS A 685 -9.19 34.60 8.00
C LYS A 685 -9.83 33.44 8.79
N PHE A 686 -11.07 33.62 9.20
CA PHE A 686 -11.90 32.49 9.64
C PHE A 686 -12.18 31.56 8.46
N GLN A 687 -12.51 30.30 8.75
CA GLN A 687 -12.81 29.28 7.74
C GLN A 687 -13.97 29.67 6.81
N ASN A 688 -14.92 30.48 7.29
CA ASN A 688 -16.02 31.02 6.49
C ASN A 688 -15.60 32.21 5.57
N GLY A 689 -14.32 32.55 5.52
CA GLY A 689 -13.75 33.64 4.72
C GLY A 689 -13.83 35.02 5.37
N THR A 690 -14.46 35.17 6.54
CA THR A 690 -14.55 36.46 7.23
C THR A 690 -13.22 36.85 7.88
N GLN A 691 -12.96 38.15 7.95
CA GLN A 691 -11.71 38.69 8.48
C GLN A 691 -11.67 38.58 10.00
N ILE A 692 -10.53 38.15 10.55
CA ILE A 692 -10.30 38.13 12.01
C ILE A 692 -10.15 39.58 12.50
N PRO A 693 -10.93 40.08 13.47
CA PRO A 693 -10.82 41.46 13.94
C PRO A 693 -9.49 41.72 14.68
N ASP A 694 -9.05 42.97 14.71
CA ASP A 694 -7.90 43.38 15.54
C ASP A 694 -8.23 43.21 17.02
N GLY A 695 -7.27 42.74 17.81
CA GLY A 695 -7.47 42.40 19.22
C GLY A 695 -6.47 41.38 19.74
N SER A 696 -6.66 40.94 20.98
CA SER A 696 -5.82 39.94 21.65
C SER A 696 -6.60 38.65 21.85
N TYR A 697 -6.03 37.53 21.40
CA TYR A 697 -6.70 36.24 21.32
C TYR A 697 -5.81 35.09 21.77
N ARG A 698 -6.40 33.90 21.88
CA ARG A 698 -5.69 32.62 21.92
C ARG A 698 -6.31 31.67 20.89
N LEU A 699 -5.54 30.68 20.48
CA LEU A 699 -6.03 29.55 19.73
C LEU A 699 -6.38 28.42 20.70
N LEU A 700 -7.49 27.74 20.42
CA LEU A 700 -7.89 26.51 21.07
C LEU A 700 -7.89 25.40 20.02
N LEU A 701 -6.85 24.56 20.03
CA LEU A 701 -6.75 23.37 19.21
C LEU A 701 -7.35 22.20 20.00
N ARG A 702 -8.32 21.50 19.42
CA ARG A 702 -9.02 20.36 20.01
C ARG A 702 -9.01 19.19 19.05
N ALA A 703 -8.58 18.02 19.52
CA ALA A 703 -8.62 16.78 18.77
C ALA A 703 -9.37 15.71 19.56
N ALA A 704 -10.41 15.13 18.97
CA ALA A 704 -11.20 14.08 19.59
C ALA A 704 -10.38 12.82 19.80
N LYS A 705 -10.51 12.21 20.97
CA LYS A 705 -10.01 10.86 21.23
C LYS A 705 -10.81 9.84 20.42
N ILE A 706 -10.16 8.77 20.01
CA ILE A 706 -10.81 7.67 19.29
C ILE A 706 -11.88 7.01 20.18
N ALA A 707 -12.98 6.54 19.59
CA ALA A 707 -14.06 5.85 20.31
C ALA A 707 -14.62 6.63 21.53
N SER A 708 -14.73 7.95 21.42
CA SER A 708 -15.22 8.85 22.48
C SER A 708 -16.54 9.55 22.12
N ASN A 709 -17.21 10.16 23.11
CA ASN A 709 -18.44 10.92 22.88
C ASN A 709 -18.11 12.35 22.41
N LEU A 710 -18.31 12.63 21.12
CA LEU A 710 -17.96 13.91 20.49
C LEU A 710 -18.79 15.11 20.98
N THR A 711 -19.83 14.91 21.79
CA THR A 711 -20.59 16.02 22.37
C THR A 711 -19.95 16.57 23.66
N GLU A 712 -19.07 15.81 24.30
CA GLU A 712 -18.49 16.16 25.60
C GLU A 712 -17.06 16.71 25.45
N GLU A 713 -16.73 17.81 26.14
CA GLU A 713 -15.41 18.45 26.01
C GLU A 713 -14.26 17.54 26.51
N ARG A 714 -14.50 16.72 27.55
CA ARG A 714 -13.52 15.74 28.08
C ARG A 714 -13.08 14.66 27.08
N SER A 715 -13.84 14.47 26.01
CA SER A 715 -13.51 13.55 24.91
C SER A 715 -12.40 14.08 24.01
N TYR A 716 -12.00 15.35 24.18
CA TYR A 716 -10.98 15.99 23.38
C TYR A 716 -9.67 16.12 24.16
N GLU A 717 -8.56 15.91 23.47
CA GLU A 717 -7.31 16.55 23.85
C GLU A 717 -7.35 17.99 23.39
N ALA A 718 -6.88 18.90 24.24
CA ALA A 718 -6.94 20.33 23.97
C ALA A 718 -5.60 21.00 24.26
N TRP A 719 -5.24 21.96 23.42
CA TRP A 719 -4.12 22.86 23.60
C TRP A 719 -4.59 24.31 23.44
N THR A 720 -4.13 25.18 24.33
CA THR A 720 -4.37 26.62 24.24
C THR A 720 -3.06 27.33 23.99
N SER A 721 -2.99 28.16 22.94
CA SER A 721 -1.78 28.89 22.58
C SER A 721 -1.41 29.97 23.60
N PRO A 722 -0.15 30.47 23.55
CA PRO A 722 0.17 31.82 24.04
C PRO A 722 -0.74 32.90 23.42
N GLU A 723 -0.75 34.09 24.01
CA GLU A 723 -1.55 35.21 23.46
C GLU A 723 -1.04 35.63 22.08
N VAL A 724 -1.96 35.75 21.13
CA VAL A 724 -1.74 36.26 19.78
C VAL A 724 -2.47 37.60 19.67
N SER A 725 -1.71 38.68 19.50
CA SER A 725 -2.28 40.01 19.30
C SER A 725 -2.25 40.38 17.82
N ILE A 726 -3.39 40.80 17.27
CA ILE A 726 -3.54 41.25 15.88
C ILE A 726 -3.72 42.76 15.89
N LYS A 727 -2.85 43.47 15.18
CA LYS A 727 -2.92 44.93 15.02
C LYS A 727 -2.48 45.32 13.62
N ARG A 728 -3.45 45.57 12.74
CA ARG A 728 -3.18 46.03 11.38
C ARG A 728 -2.74 47.50 11.39
N PRO A 729 -1.87 47.89 10.45
CA PRO A 729 -1.38 49.27 10.37
C PRO A 729 -2.45 50.29 9.99
#